data_AF-A0A8H4N7D4-F1
#
_entry.id   AF-A0A8H4N7D4-F1
#
_cell.length_a   1.000
_cell.length_b   1.000
_cell.length_c   1.000
_cell.angle_alpha   90.00
_cell.angle_beta   90.00
_cell.angle_gamma   90.00
#
_symmetry.space_group_name_H-M   'P 1'
#
loop_
_entity.id
_entity.type
_entity.pdbx_description
1 polymer ?
#
loop_
_entity_poly.entity_id
_entity_poly.type
_entity_poly.pdbx_seq_one_letter_code
_entity_poly.pdbx_strand_id
1 'polypeptide(L)'
;MGDPQYAKYPDLQLSQHIFHITNPYSSKATQESSLKILQDAIKEHKMAPLYRHLAHPSEGILNASGEGSTQQPVRPRRASSSIGSLLAPTRQPALNVTLPWDEKLYDELKADNEKELDAIQKEEDEATEKAGETEIQAARSKRAEFWTRVGDKDKAIAAYESVFENTGILGTKIDIVLAIIRIGLFFGDKILVKKSVERATTLVESGGDWDRRNRLKAYSGLHHLTVRSYNQAAPLLLDSLSTFTSYELCTYSSLVIYAVLAGSVSLKRVDFKSKVVDAPEIKAILGDGEEKLSALTGAVSSGPAAGDEEMGDAQKSSATPANAAVNLTTLGQTTQESEAQIDFSPLANLVNSLYRGDYRNFFLALAAVEERFLSKDRYLYEHRGWFVREMRLRGYQQLLQSYRVVGLQSMANDFGVSVDFLDKDLSKFIAADRVPCTVDRVRGIIETNRPDDKNKQYNDVVKQGDQLITKLQKRHALSTGVQLIASGSQRSTQRVASSTVERGRPATAHSSRVKSATSCHGGAPSDTSRAPGERVPVMRNSHPAGPMLADSRYEDPPHAPATLRTPLCAAAAVTKLGAHTFIPRSPPFFPASALRTFSSTHKMKALTIDNVNPHVKAAKYAVRGELAVKSEEYRARLAKGDKGDLPFDTVISANIGNPQQLDQKPITFFRQVASIVENPLLLEHEEVLKNGLGYKQDVIDRARKLLKDVGSVGAYSQSQGAPGIREEVAKFIERRDGYSADPANIFLSNGASSGVNALLHVICENEKTGVLIPIPQYPLYTATLSVLNATPVPYYLDEASSWGTNLADVKASYEKAVADGVDVRCIVVINPGNPTGASLSAADIRSILEFAAEKKLIVMADEVYQTNVFIGEFISFKKALRDLQKEQPGKFDEVELASLNSVSKGMVGECGHRGGYYEMVGIDPKVKDEIYKFVSIQLCPPVVGQCIVEMMVNPPKEGEPSYPLYKQEYDSIWKSLHERANALYEAFKKMEGVECGPPAGSMYLFPTITLPPKAIEQAKKEGREPDEFYALRMLDATGVCTVPGSGFGQKEGTYHFRTTFLAPGTDWVGRIVEFHRKFLEEFK
;
A
#
# COMPACT_ATOMS: atom_id res chain seq x y z
N MET A 1 21.98 0.49 27.30
CA MET A 1 21.14 -0.47 26.55
C MET A 1 22.08 -1.28 25.66
N GLY A 2 21.77 -2.55 25.38
CA GLY A 2 22.73 -3.46 24.73
C GLY A 2 23.05 -3.09 23.28
N ASP A 3 24.21 -3.55 22.80
CA ASP A 3 24.66 -3.40 21.41
C ASP A 3 23.66 -4.02 20.41
N PRO A 4 23.62 -3.50 19.16
CA PRO A 4 22.75 -4.04 18.13
C PRO A 4 23.18 -5.46 17.75
N GLN A 5 22.31 -6.43 18.04
CA GLN A 5 22.58 -7.86 17.95
C GLN A 5 22.52 -8.38 16.49
N TYR A 6 23.38 -7.86 15.62
CA TYR A 6 23.57 -8.38 14.27
C TYR A 6 24.27 -9.74 14.33
N ALA A 7 23.55 -10.83 14.06
CA ALA A 7 24.17 -12.15 13.94
C ALA A 7 25.28 -12.11 12.88
N LYS A 8 26.52 -12.43 13.28
CA LYS A 8 27.74 -12.19 12.48
C LYS A 8 27.78 -13.06 11.22
N TYR A 9 27.12 -14.21 11.25
CA TYR A 9 27.13 -15.22 10.20
C TYR A 9 25.76 -15.32 9.49
N PRO A 10 25.70 -15.83 8.23
CA PRO A 10 26.83 -16.24 7.42
C PRO A 10 27.50 -15.03 6.76
N ASP A 11 28.82 -15.06 6.63
CA ASP A 11 29.53 -14.05 5.85
C ASP A 11 29.28 -14.25 4.34
N LEU A 12 28.78 -13.21 3.68
CA LEU A 12 28.51 -13.24 2.25
C LEU A 12 29.76 -12.99 1.38
N GLN A 13 30.87 -12.46 1.94
CA GLN A 13 32.14 -12.33 1.23
C GLN A 13 32.78 -13.70 0.97
N LEU A 14 32.76 -14.61 1.94
CA LEU A 14 33.12 -16.01 1.76
C LEU A 14 32.30 -16.66 0.62
N SER A 15 31.01 -16.32 0.52
CA SER A 15 30.13 -16.78 -0.57
C SER A 15 30.53 -16.25 -1.96
N GLN A 16 31.18 -15.08 -2.01
CA GLN A 16 31.74 -14.46 -3.20
C GLN A 16 33.14 -15.02 -3.53
N HIS A 17 33.96 -15.36 -2.54
CA HIS A 17 35.23 -16.08 -2.74
C HIS A 17 35.01 -17.50 -3.28
N ILE A 18 34.01 -18.24 -2.79
CA ILE A 18 33.60 -19.53 -3.35
C ILE A 18 33.23 -19.37 -4.84
N PHE A 19 32.48 -18.32 -5.19
CA PHE A 19 32.18 -18.02 -6.58
C PHE A 19 33.44 -17.71 -7.40
N HIS A 20 34.37 -16.87 -6.90
CA HIS A 20 35.61 -16.54 -7.58
C HIS A 20 36.44 -17.78 -7.95
N ILE A 21 36.50 -18.81 -7.09
CA ILE A 21 37.20 -20.08 -7.38
C ILE A 21 36.58 -20.79 -8.59
N THR A 22 35.25 -20.88 -8.65
CA THR A 22 34.53 -21.54 -9.77
C THR A 22 34.50 -20.72 -11.06
N ASN A 23 34.68 -19.40 -10.98
CA ASN A 23 34.46 -18.48 -12.08
C ASN A 23 35.67 -18.43 -13.04
N PRO A 24 35.51 -18.77 -14.34
CA PRO A 24 36.60 -18.73 -15.33
C PRO A 24 37.05 -17.31 -15.72
N TYR A 25 36.33 -16.25 -15.31
CA TYR A 25 36.72 -14.84 -15.51
C TYR A 25 37.57 -14.29 -14.35
N SER A 26 37.78 -15.06 -13.28
CA SER A 26 38.73 -14.73 -12.22
C SER A 26 40.17 -14.96 -12.68
N SER A 27 41.11 -14.10 -12.28
CA SER A 27 42.54 -14.38 -12.51
C SER A 27 42.99 -15.57 -11.64
N LYS A 28 44.02 -16.31 -12.08
CA LYS A 28 44.56 -17.45 -11.29
C LYS A 28 45.01 -17.03 -9.89
N ALA A 29 45.65 -15.86 -9.76
CA ALA A 29 46.02 -15.29 -8.46
C ALA A 29 44.80 -14.95 -7.59
N THR A 30 43.69 -14.48 -8.19
CA THR A 30 42.42 -14.26 -7.48
C THR A 30 41.78 -15.58 -7.02
N GLN A 31 41.88 -16.64 -7.83
CA GLN A 31 41.39 -17.98 -7.50
C GLN A 31 42.22 -18.60 -6.36
N GLU A 32 43.55 -18.50 -6.42
CA GLU A 32 44.46 -18.98 -5.37
C GLU A 32 44.30 -18.21 -4.05
N SER A 33 44.20 -16.87 -4.11
CA SER A 33 43.95 -16.04 -2.93
C SER A 33 42.57 -16.33 -2.32
N SER A 34 41.53 -16.51 -3.13
CA SER A 34 40.18 -16.87 -2.65
C SER A 34 40.12 -18.28 -2.08
N LEU A 35 40.88 -19.24 -2.64
CA LEU A 35 41.03 -20.57 -2.06
C LEU A 35 41.68 -20.49 -0.68
N LYS A 36 42.75 -19.69 -0.52
CA LYS A 36 43.42 -19.54 0.77
C LYS A 36 42.48 -18.95 1.82
N ILE A 37 41.78 -17.86 1.50
CA ILE A 37 40.79 -17.24 2.39
C ILE A 37 39.72 -18.25 2.82
N LEU A 38 39.22 -19.06 1.88
CA LEU A 38 38.26 -20.14 2.18
C LEU A 38 38.86 -21.24 3.08
N GLN A 39 40.11 -21.65 2.86
CA GLN A 39 40.80 -22.66 3.69
C GLN A 39 41.09 -22.16 5.10
N ASP A 40 41.50 -20.89 5.24
CA ASP A 40 41.79 -20.27 6.53
C ASP A 40 40.46 -20.08 7.32
N ALA A 41 39.40 -19.58 6.67
CA ALA A 41 38.06 -19.44 7.28
C ALA A 41 37.41 -20.78 7.68
N ILE A 42 37.56 -21.85 6.88
CA ILE A 42 37.06 -23.19 7.23
C ILE A 42 37.70 -23.69 8.54
N LYS A 43 39.00 -23.40 8.77
CA LYS A 43 39.70 -23.77 10.00
C LYS A 43 39.32 -22.88 11.17
N GLU A 44 39.42 -21.55 11.00
CA GLU A 44 39.16 -20.58 12.06
C GLU A 44 37.71 -20.66 12.58
N HIS A 45 36.75 -20.76 11.68
CA HIS A 45 35.32 -20.80 12.01
C HIS A 45 34.76 -22.22 12.04
N LYS A 46 35.62 -23.26 12.03
CA LYS A 46 35.32 -24.69 12.16
C LYS A 46 34.20 -25.19 11.22
N MET A 47 34.22 -24.79 9.96
CA MET A 47 33.09 -24.96 9.04
C MET A 47 32.98 -26.38 8.42
N ALA A 48 32.93 -27.43 9.24
CA ALA A 48 32.95 -28.82 8.76
C ALA A 48 31.76 -29.19 7.84
N PRO A 49 30.48 -28.81 8.12
CA PRO A 49 29.37 -29.00 7.18
C PRO A 49 29.58 -28.31 5.83
N LEU A 50 30.02 -27.04 5.83
CA LEU A 50 30.34 -26.32 4.59
C LEU A 50 31.50 -26.99 3.83
N TYR A 51 32.55 -27.41 4.53
CA TYR A 51 33.71 -28.08 3.92
C TYR A 51 33.28 -29.37 3.22
N ARG A 52 32.40 -30.17 3.85
CA ARG A 52 31.79 -31.34 3.19
C ARG A 52 30.99 -30.94 1.95
N HIS A 53 30.10 -29.94 2.08
CA HIS A 53 29.25 -29.46 0.99
C HIS A 53 30.02 -28.89 -0.21
N LEU A 54 31.24 -28.38 -0.01
CA LEU A 54 32.10 -27.87 -1.06
C LEU A 54 33.06 -28.91 -1.63
N ALA A 55 33.73 -29.71 -0.79
CA ALA A 55 34.91 -30.49 -1.17
C ALA A 55 34.77 -32.03 -1.10
N HIS A 56 33.70 -32.58 -0.51
CA HIS A 56 33.58 -34.03 -0.32
C HIS A 56 33.54 -34.80 -1.66
N PRO A 57 34.33 -35.88 -1.87
CA PRO A 57 34.49 -36.52 -3.18
C PRO A 57 33.21 -37.03 -3.88
N SER A 58 32.11 -37.24 -3.14
CA SER A 58 30.81 -37.68 -3.69
C SER A 58 29.65 -36.70 -3.50
N GLU A 59 29.86 -35.58 -2.80
CA GLU A 59 28.80 -34.63 -2.41
C GLU A 59 29.19 -33.15 -2.61
N GLY A 60 30.47 -32.87 -2.83
CA GLY A 60 31.02 -31.52 -2.92
C GLY A 60 30.70 -30.85 -4.26
N ILE A 61 30.23 -29.61 -4.21
CA ILE A 61 29.91 -28.82 -5.41
C ILE A 61 31.17 -28.42 -6.21
N LEU A 62 32.34 -28.33 -5.56
CA LEU A 62 33.60 -27.90 -6.18
C LEU A 62 34.45 -29.06 -6.73
N ASN A 63 34.33 -30.26 -6.16
CA ASN A 63 35.18 -31.40 -6.52
C ASN A 63 34.37 -32.47 -7.26
N ALA A 64 34.65 -32.67 -8.56
CA ALA A 64 34.02 -33.72 -9.35
C ALA A 64 34.45 -35.11 -8.87
N SER A 65 33.50 -36.06 -8.83
CA SER A 65 33.74 -37.42 -8.34
C SER A 65 34.69 -38.22 -9.23
N GLY A 66 35.97 -38.26 -8.84
CA GLY A 66 36.99 -39.11 -9.45
C GLY A 66 38.44 -38.76 -9.11
N GLU A 67 38.75 -37.49 -8.85
CA GLU A 67 40.14 -37.00 -8.74
C GLU A 67 40.72 -37.13 -7.32
N GLY A 68 40.62 -38.33 -6.74
CA GLY A 68 40.92 -38.60 -5.32
C GLY A 68 41.57 -39.96 -5.00
N SER A 69 42.23 -40.62 -5.95
CA SER A 69 43.09 -41.80 -5.66
C SER A 69 44.07 -42.12 -6.81
N THR A 70 45.09 -42.93 -6.52
CA THR A 70 46.20 -43.25 -7.44
C THR A 70 45.95 -44.49 -8.32
N GLN A 71 46.24 -44.34 -9.62
CA GLN A 71 46.50 -45.39 -10.63
C GLN A 71 45.56 -46.62 -10.72
N GLN A 72 44.76 -46.71 -11.79
CA GLN A 72 44.86 -47.78 -12.80
C GLN A 72 43.97 -47.53 -14.05
N PRO A 73 44.29 -48.06 -15.24
CA PRO A 73 43.55 -47.79 -16.48
C PRO A 73 42.54 -48.89 -16.86
N VAL A 74 41.30 -48.51 -17.20
CA VAL A 74 40.27 -49.45 -17.72
C VAL A 74 39.62 -48.89 -19.01
N ARG A 75 39.26 -49.80 -19.93
CA ARG A 75 38.82 -49.50 -21.31
C ARG A 75 37.36 -49.00 -21.42
N PRO A 76 37.01 -48.22 -22.46
CA PRO A 76 35.67 -47.68 -22.65
C PRO A 76 34.62 -48.74 -23.06
N ARG A 77 33.38 -48.57 -22.59
CA ARG A 77 32.19 -49.26 -23.12
C ARG A 77 31.43 -48.37 -24.13
N ARG A 78 30.79 -49.00 -25.11
CA ARG A 78 30.04 -48.33 -26.19
C ARG A 78 28.69 -47.78 -25.70
N ALA A 79 28.25 -46.69 -26.33
CA ALA A 79 26.91 -46.15 -26.15
C ALA A 79 25.84 -46.99 -26.86
N SER A 80 24.60 -46.88 -26.39
CA SER A 80 23.38 -47.31 -27.10
C SER A 80 22.34 -46.20 -27.01
N SER A 81 21.63 -45.92 -28.11
CA SER A 81 20.80 -44.72 -28.27
C SER A 81 19.32 -45.00 -28.00
N SER A 82 18.68 -44.12 -27.23
CA SER A 82 17.24 -43.88 -27.28
C SER A 82 16.95 -42.41 -27.01
N ILE A 83 15.88 -41.86 -27.59
CA ILE A 83 15.64 -40.41 -27.66
C ILE A 83 14.75 -39.97 -26.49
N GLY A 84 15.26 -39.08 -25.64
CA GLY A 84 14.48 -38.46 -24.57
C GLY A 84 15.28 -37.45 -23.73
N SER A 85 14.60 -36.40 -23.27
CA SER A 85 15.08 -35.32 -22.39
C SER A 85 16.17 -34.37 -22.92
N LEU A 86 15.75 -33.15 -23.26
CA LEU A 86 16.60 -31.97 -23.40
C LEU A 86 16.98 -31.42 -22.01
N LEU A 87 17.98 -32.01 -21.36
CA LEU A 87 18.67 -31.41 -20.20
C LEU A 87 20.04 -32.08 -20.01
N ALA A 88 20.97 -31.80 -20.94
CA ALA A 88 22.37 -32.18 -20.74
C ALA A 88 22.96 -31.29 -19.63
N PRO A 89 23.60 -31.86 -18.58
CA PRO A 89 24.36 -31.04 -17.66
C PRO A 89 25.49 -30.37 -18.43
N THR A 90 25.61 -29.05 -18.33
CA THR A 90 26.76 -28.32 -18.86
C THR A 90 28.01 -28.89 -18.23
N ARG A 91 28.92 -29.44 -19.05
CA ARG A 91 30.27 -29.82 -18.63
C ARG A 91 30.84 -28.70 -17.77
N GLN A 92 31.11 -28.96 -16.49
CA GLN A 92 31.88 -28.03 -15.68
C GLN A 92 33.22 -27.79 -16.41
N PRO A 93 33.68 -26.54 -16.56
CA PRO A 93 35.03 -26.30 -17.03
C PRO A 93 36.00 -26.93 -16.03
N ALA A 94 37.12 -27.47 -16.53
CA ALA A 94 38.18 -27.96 -15.66
C ALA A 94 38.64 -26.81 -14.75
N LEU A 95 38.55 -26.99 -13.43
CA LEU A 95 38.91 -25.96 -12.47
C LEU A 95 40.42 -25.77 -12.44
N ASN A 96 40.88 -24.53 -12.58
CA ASN A 96 42.31 -24.19 -12.46
C ASN A 96 42.87 -24.42 -11.04
N VAL A 97 41.98 -24.50 -10.05
CA VAL A 97 42.24 -24.51 -8.62
C VAL A 97 41.15 -25.36 -7.94
N THR A 98 41.56 -26.43 -7.25
CA THR A 98 40.67 -27.37 -6.54
C THR A 98 40.85 -27.25 -5.02
N LEU A 99 39.78 -27.40 -4.24
CA LEU A 99 39.83 -27.40 -2.77
C LEU A 99 40.08 -28.84 -2.29
N PRO A 100 41.29 -29.23 -1.84
CA PRO A 100 41.56 -30.61 -1.44
C PRO A 100 40.69 -31.06 -0.26
N TRP A 101 40.28 -32.33 -0.29
CA TRP A 101 39.59 -33.00 0.81
C TRP A 101 40.62 -33.65 1.75
N ASP A 102 40.58 -33.28 3.03
CA ASP A 102 41.32 -33.90 4.12
C ASP A 102 40.33 -34.43 5.14
N GLU A 103 40.21 -35.76 5.19
CA GLU A 103 39.30 -36.49 6.07
C GLU A 103 39.68 -36.31 7.55
N LYS A 104 40.97 -36.15 7.87
CA LYS A 104 41.43 -35.93 9.26
C LYS A 104 41.05 -34.54 9.75
N LEU A 105 41.23 -33.52 8.90
CA LEU A 105 40.79 -32.16 9.21
C LEU A 105 39.26 -32.10 9.36
N TYR A 106 38.52 -32.82 8.53
CA TYR A 106 37.06 -32.92 8.68
C TYR A 106 36.65 -33.55 10.01
N ASP A 107 37.25 -34.68 10.40
CA ASP A 107 36.96 -35.35 11.67
C ASP A 107 37.38 -34.53 12.90
N GLU A 108 38.53 -33.82 12.83
CA GLU A 108 38.97 -32.89 13.88
C GLU A 108 37.96 -31.75 14.07
N LEU A 109 37.59 -31.05 12.99
CA LEU A 109 36.60 -29.97 13.04
C LEU A 109 35.20 -30.46 13.43
N LYS A 110 34.84 -31.70 13.07
CA LYS A 110 33.58 -32.35 13.49
C LYS A 110 33.58 -32.62 14.99
N ALA A 111 34.63 -33.24 15.53
CA ALA A 111 34.75 -33.53 16.95
C ALA A 111 34.80 -32.26 17.80
N ASP A 112 35.39 -31.17 17.30
CA ASP A 112 35.37 -29.88 17.99
C ASP A 112 34.01 -29.18 17.93
N ASN A 113 33.28 -29.29 16.83
CA ASN A 113 31.89 -28.82 16.72
C ASN A 113 30.93 -29.61 17.63
N GLU A 114 31.16 -30.92 17.81
CA GLU A 114 30.39 -31.75 18.74
C GLU A 114 30.60 -31.29 20.21
N LYS A 115 31.85 -31.04 20.64
CA LYS A 115 32.15 -30.47 21.97
C LYS A 115 31.51 -29.10 22.20
N GLU A 116 31.50 -28.23 21.18
CA GLU A 116 30.91 -26.89 21.29
C GLU A 116 29.37 -26.97 21.35
N LEU A 117 28.76 -27.87 20.58
CA LEU A 117 27.33 -28.13 20.62
C LEU A 117 26.90 -28.68 21.99
N ASP A 118 27.65 -29.62 22.56
CA ASP A 118 27.40 -30.17 23.90
C ASP A 118 27.48 -29.08 24.98
N ALA A 119 28.42 -28.14 24.86
CA ALA A 119 28.54 -26.99 25.76
C ALA A 119 27.35 -26.02 25.64
N ILE A 120 26.90 -25.73 24.40
CA ILE A 120 25.72 -24.88 24.15
C ILE A 120 24.43 -25.57 24.62
N GLN A 121 24.29 -26.89 24.43
CA GLN A 121 23.14 -27.64 24.92
C GLN A 121 23.08 -27.61 26.44
N LYS A 122 24.21 -27.83 27.10
CA LYS A 122 24.30 -27.70 28.56
C LYS A 122 23.97 -26.28 29.05
N GLU A 123 24.33 -25.24 28.30
CA GLU A 123 23.92 -23.86 28.62
C GLU A 123 22.40 -23.66 28.51
N GLU A 124 21.75 -24.23 27.48
CA GLU A 124 20.28 -24.21 27.34
C GLU A 124 19.58 -25.01 28.45
N ASP A 125 20.12 -26.17 28.83
CA ASP A 125 19.58 -27.02 29.89
C ASP A 125 19.70 -26.31 31.26
N GLU A 126 20.87 -25.74 31.58
CA GLU A 126 21.06 -24.98 32.82
C GLU A 126 20.24 -23.68 32.86
N ALA A 127 20.04 -23.00 31.72
CA ALA A 127 19.13 -21.86 31.62
C ALA A 127 17.67 -22.27 31.85
N THR A 128 17.26 -23.43 31.32
CA THR A 128 15.90 -23.98 31.48
C THR A 128 15.61 -24.39 32.93
N GLU A 129 16.61 -24.80 33.70
CA GLU A 129 16.47 -25.12 35.13
C GLU A 129 16.51 -23.89 36.07
N LYS A 130 17.13 -22.77 35.67
CA LYS A 130 17.55 -21.70 36.61
C LYS A 130 17.14 -20.26 36.24
N ALA A 131 16.69 -20.01 35.02
CA ALA A 131 16.53 -18.66 34.47
C ALA A 131 15.16 -18.44 33.79
N GLY A 132 14.96 -17.25 33.20
CA GLY A 132 13.71 -16.86 32.55
C GLY A 132 13.68 -17.18 31.06
N GLU A 133 12.56 -16.84 30.41
CA GLU A 133 12.37 -17.01 28.97
C GLU A 133 13.47 -16.28 28.15
N THR A 134 13.97 -15.15 28.65
CA THR A 134 15.03 -14.34 28.03
C THR A 134 16.35 -15.09 27.90
N GLU A 135 16.81 -15.76 28.96
CA GLU A 135 18.07 -16.51 28.95
C GLU A 135 17.96 -17.77 28.07
N ILE A 136 16.81 -18.45 28.10
CA ILE A 136 16.52 -19.58 27.22
C ILE A 136 16.51 -19.13 25.74
N GLN A 137 15.92 -17.97 25.44
CA GLN A 137 15.95 -17.37 24.10
C GLN A 137 17.38 -17.02 23.66
N ALA A 138 18.23 -16.52 24.56
CA ALA A 138 19.63 -16.23 24.27
C ALA A 138 20.45 -17.49 23.96
N ALA A 139 20.30 -18.57 24.75
CA ALA A 139 20.94 -19.86 24.50
C ALA A 139 20.50 -20.48 23.16
N ARG A 140 19.20 -20.43 22.83
CA ARG A 140 18.67 -20.88 21.53
C ARG A 140 19.20 -20.04 20.37
N SER A 141 19.38 -18.73 20.57
CA SER A 141 19.96 -17.82 19.57
C SER A 141 21.44 -18.15 19.29
N LYS A 142 22.24 -18.45 20.33
CA LYS A 142 23.62 -18.97 20.18
C LYS A 142 23.64 -20.24 19.33
N ARG A 143 22.73 -21.19 19.58
CA ARG A 143 22.64 -22.44 18.80
C ARG A 143 22.26 -22.20 17.33
N ALA A 144 21.41 -21.22 17.03
CA ALA A 144 21.08 -20.84 15.66
C ALA A 144 22.28 -20.18 14.94
N GLU A 145 23.01 -19.30 15.62
CA GLU A 145 24.23 -18.70 15.08
C GLU A 145 25.36 -19.74 14.90
N PHE A 146 25.50 -20.72 15.80
CA PHE A 146 26.43 -21.84 15.64
C PHE A 146 26.19 -22.61 14.34
N TRP A 147 24.96 -23.10 14.09
CA TRP A 147 24.64 -23.83 12.85
C TRP A 147 24.88 -22.99 11.59
N THR A 148 24.66 -21.68 11.71
CA THR A 148 24.89 -20.71 10.64
C THR A 148 26.38 -20.47 10.38
N ARG A 149 27.22 -20.39 11.43
CA ARG A 149 28.68 -20.27 11.34
C ARG A 149 29.30 -21.50 10.67
N VAL A 150 28.88 -22.70 11.07
CA VAL A 150 29.45 -23.95 10.52
C VAL A 150 28.92 -24.27 9.11
N GLY A 151 27.88 -23.57 8.65
CA GLY A 151 27.31 -23.70 7.31
C GLY A 151 26.35 -24.87 7.12
N ASP A 152 25.62 -25.29 8.15
CA ASP A 152 24.55 -26.28 8.03
C ASP A 152 23.21 -25.58 7.75
N LYS A 153 22.87 -25.45 6.45
CA LYS A 153 21.70 -24.69 5.99
C LYS A 153 20.40 -25.09 6.70
N ASP A 154 20.10 -26.39 6.71
CA ASP A 154 18.77 -26.87 7.11
C ASP A 154 18.63 -26.87 8.65
N LYS A 155 19.70 -27.17 9.40
CA LYS A 155 19.69 -27.01 10.86
C LYS A 155 19.66 -25.54 11.28
N ALA A 156 20.36 -24.65 10.57
CA ALA A 156 20.32 -23.21 10.85
C ALA A 156 18.92 -22.62 10.67
N ILE A 157 18.22 -22.99 9.59
CA ILE A 157 16.82 -22.59 9.38
C ILE A 157 15.91 -23.15 10.48
N ALA A 158 16.01 -24.45 10.80
CA ALA A 158 15.19 -25.05 11.86
C ALA A 158 15.42 -24.42 13.24
N ALA A 159 16.67 -24.06 13.56
CA ALA A 159 17.01 -23.35 14.79
C ALA A 159 16.45 -21.92 14.81
N TYR A 160 16.58 -21.15 13.71
CA TYR A 160 16.02 -19.80 13.64
C TYR A 160 14.49 -19.77 13.65
N GLU A 161 13.79 -20.73 13.04
CA GLU A 161 12.33 -20.83 13.15
C GLU A 161 11.90 -21.15 14.59
N SER A 162 12.60 -22.05 15.28
CA SER A 162 12.38 -22.32 16.72
C SER A 162 12.59 -21.07 17.59
N VAL A 163 13.63 -20.26 17.33
CA VAL A 163 13.82 -18.97 18.01
C VAL A 163 12.68 -17.99 17.64
N PHE A 164 12.26 -17.93 16.38
CA PHE A 164 11.17 -17.05 15.93
C PHE A 164 9.83 -17.35 16.61
N GLU A 165 9.45 -18.62 16.74
CA GLU A 165 8.20 -19.03 17.39
C GLU A 165 8.17 -18.62 18.86
N ASN A 166 9.28 -18.79 19.58
CA ASN A 166 9.41 -18.46 21.01
C ASN A 166 9.71 -16.97 21.28
N THR A 167 9.97 -16.14 20.25
CA THR A 167 10.30 -14.72 20.43
C THR A 167 9.04 -13.86 20.58
N GLY A 168 8.91 -13.09 21.66
CA GLY A 168 7.84 -12.08 21.79
C GLY A 168 8.08 -10.83 20.93
N ILE A 169 9.32 -10.33 20.91
CA ILE A 169 9.69 -8.99 20.42
C ILE A 169 9.70 -8.90 18.88
N LEU A 170 8.98 -7.93 18.33
CA LEU A 170 8.83 -7.75 16.87
C LEU A 170 10.14 -7.38 16.16
N GLY A 171 10.98 -6.52 16.75
CA GLY A 171 12.29 -6.16 16.18
C GLY A 171 13.19 -7.39 15.99
N THR A 172 13.33 -8.19 17.05
CA THR A 172 14.08 -9.45 17.03
C THR A 172 13.49 -10.45 16.02
N LYS A 173 12.16 -10.55 15.90
CA LYS A 173 11.49 -11.35 14.85
C LYS A 173 11.87 -10.92 13.43
N ILE A 174 12.03 -9.61 13.19
CA ILE A 174 12.49 -9.10 11.89
C ILE A 174 13.96 -9.47 11.66
N ASP A 175 14.84 -9.27 12.65
CA ASP A 175 16.27 -9.64 12.53
C ASP A 175 16.49 -11.13 12.26
N ILE A 176 15.71 -12.02 12.89
CA ILE A 176 15.74 -13.47 12.63
C ILE A 176 15.38 -13.76 11.16
N VAL A 177 14.35 -13.12 10.62
CA VAL A 177 13.97 -13.33 9.20
C VAL A 177 15.00 -12.72 8.25
N LEU A 178 15.66 -11.62 8.60
CA LEU A 178 16.82 -11.10 7.87
C LEU A 178 18.00 -12.10 7.89
N ALA A 179 18.30 -12.76 9.02
CA ALA A 179 19.30 -13.82 9.08
C ALA A 179 18.95 -15.01 8.16
N ILE A 180 17.68 -15.45 8.14
CA ILE A 180 17.20 -16.50 7.21
C ILE A 180 17.36 -16.06 5.74
N ILE A 181 17.17 -14.78 5.41
CA ILE A 181 17.45 -14.25 4.05
C ILE A 181 18.94 -14.36 3.72
N ARG A 182 19.86 -14.04 4.64
CA ARG A 182 21.31 -14.19 4.40
C ARG A 182 21.73 -15.64 4.17
N ILE A 183 21.17 -16.59 4.93
CA ILE A 183 21.36 -18.04 4.65
C ILE A 183 20.88 -18.38 3.23
N GLY A 184 19.70 -17.89 2.84
CA GLY A 184 19.19 -18.06 1.48
C GLY A 184 20.12 -17.50 0.40
N LEU A 185 20.69 -16.30 0.59
CA LEU A 185 21.64 -15.68 -0.34
C LEU A 185 22.97 -16.46 -0.41
N PHE A 186 23.53 -16.85 0.74
CA PHE A 186 24.79 -17.60 0.85
C PHE A 186 24.75 -18.93 0.08
N PHE A 187 23.62 -19.66 0.14
CA PHE A 187 23.41 -20.91 -0.61
C PHE A 187 22.73 -20.71 -1.98
N GLY A 188 22.36 -19.48 -2.35
CA GLY A 188 21.74 -19.17 -3.65
C GLY A 188 20.26 -19.60 -3.79
N ASP A 189 19.58 -19.90 -2.69
CA ASP A 189 18.19 -20.35 -2.68
C ASP A 189 17.21 -19.18 -2.87
N LYS A 190 16.98 -18.83 -4.14
CA LYS A 190 16.07 -17.73 -4.55
C LYS A 190 14.63 -17.94 -4.08
N ILE A 191 14.20 -19.18 -3.80
CA ILE A 191 12.83 -19.48 -3.36
C ILE A 191 12.68 -19.23 -1.86
N LEU A 192 13.67 -19.63 -1.05
CA LEU A 192 13.75 -19.29 0.36
C LEU A 192 13.84 -17.77 0.55
N VAL A 193 14.79 -17.12 -0.14
CA VAL A 193 14.96 -15.66 -0.07
C VAL A 193 13.66 -14.94 -0.37
N LYS A 194 12.96 -15.30 -1.46
CA LYS A 194 11.69 -14.66 -1.81
C LYS A 194 10.65 -14.77 -0.68
N LYS A 195 10.41 -15.98 -0.16
CA LYS A 195 9.43 -16.21 0.92
C LYS A 195 9.78 -15.43 2.19
N SER A 196 11.06 -15.39 2.54
CA SER A 196 11.53 -14.69 3.74
C SER A 196 11.51 -13.17 3.58
N VAL A 197 11.73 -12.63 2.37
CA VAL A 197 11.50 -11.22 2.06
C VAL A 197 10.02 -10.86 2.20
N GLU A 198 9.10 -11.64 1.60
CA GLU A 198 7.64 -11.43 1.73
C GLU A 198 7.18 -11.48 3.21
N ARG A 199 7.75 -12.38 4.01
CA ARG A 199 7.55 -12.46 5.47
C ARG A 199 8.11 -11.25 6.22
N ALA A 200 9.31 -10.79 5.87
CA ALA A 200 9.94 -9.63 6.49
C ALA A 200 9.17 -8.34 6.19
N THR A 201 8.67 -8.16 4.95
CA THR A 201 7.77 -7.05 4.60
C THR A 201 6.52 -7.05 5.48
N THR A 202 5.85 -8.20 5.61
CA THR A 202 4.65 -8.34 6.45
C THR A 202 4.92 -7.98 7.93
N LEU A 203 6.07 -8.39 8.47
CA LEU A 203 6.47 -8.07 9.85
C LEU A 203 6.82 -6.59 10.02
N VAL A 204 7.53 -5.99 9.06
CA VAL A 204 7.88 -4.57 9.07
C VAL A 204 6.64 -3.68 8.95
N GLU A 205 5.68 -4.04 8.09
CA GLU A 205 4.37 -3.37 7.99
C GLU A 205 3.58 -3.41 9.31
N SER A 206 3.72 -4.49 10.10
CA SER A 206 3.04 -4.64 11.38
C SER A 206 3.61 -3.80 12.54
N GLY A 207 4.79 -3.19 12.38
CA GLY A 207 5.41 -2.36 13.42
C GLY A 207 6.95 -2.33 13.49
N GLY A 208 7.65 -2.62 12.39
CA GLY A 208 9.11 -2.51 12.36
C GLY A 208 9.60 -1.07 12.51
N ASP A 209 10.76 -0.85 13.13
CA ASP A 209 11.40 0.46 13.29
C ASP A 209 12.05 0.97 11.99
N TRP A 210 12.60 2.19 12.03
CA TRP A 210 13.14 2.88 10.86
C TRP A 210 14.42 2.24 10.30
N ASP A 211 15.32 1.73 11.16
CA ASP A 211 16.54 1.05 10.69
C ASP A 211 16.17 -0.27 9.99
N ARG A 212 15.35 -1.11 10.65
CA ARG A 212 14.93 -2.38 10.07
C ARG A 212 14.12 -2.21 8.77
N ARG A 213 13.38 -1.11 8.62
CA ARG A 213 12.77 -0.71 7.32
C ARG A 213 13.82 -0.46 6.24
N ASN A 214 14.88 0.29 6.53
CA ASN A 214 15.94 0.59 5.57
C ASN A 214 16.79 -0.65 5.24
N ARG A 215 17.13 -1.47 6.24
CA ARG A 215 17.80 -2.76 6.03
C ARG A 215 16.96 -3.67 5.12
N LEU A 216 15.65 -3.76 5.33
CA LEU A 216 14.77 -4.51 4.43
C LEU A 216 14.76 -3.97 2.99
N LYS A 217 14.90 -2.66 2.74
CA LYS A 217 15.04 -2.12 1.36
C LYS A 217 16.29 -2.67 0.67
N ALA A 218 17.45 -2.64 1.35
CA ALA A 218 18.71 -3.14 0.79
C ALA A 218 18.64 -4.65 0.48
N TYR A 219 18.14 -5.44 1.44
CA TYR A 219 17.93 -6.88 1.27
C TYR A 219 16.96 -7.20 0.11
N SER A 220 15.85 -6.49 0.02
CA SER A 220 14.86 -6.66 -1.06
C SER A 220 15.43 -6.24 -2.41
N GLY A 221 16.14 -5.12 -2.46
CA GLY A 221 16.83 -4.61 -3.65
C GLY A 221 17.83 -5.62 -4.21
N LEU A 222 18.69 -6.18 -3.34
CA LEU A 222 19.64 -7.22 -3.74
C LEU A 222 18.93 -8.49 -4.21
N HIS A 223 17.87 -8.94 -3.53
CA HIS A 223 17.06 -10.06 -4.02
C HIS A 223 16.49 -9.80 -5.42
N HIS A 224 15.93 -8.61 -5.67
CA HIS A 224 15.40 -8.24 -6.98
C HIS A 224 16.46 -8.29 -8.10
N LEU A 225 17.74 -8.03 -7.81
CA LEU A 225 18.84 -8.26 -8.77
C LEU A 225 19.00 -9.76 -9.08
N THR A 226 19.03 -10.63 -8.06
CA THR A 226 19.17 -12.09 -8.27
C THR A 226 18.08 -12.71 -9.16
N VAL A 227 16.91 -12.07 -9.24
CA VAL A 227 15.75 -12.45 -10.08
C VAL A 227 15.51 -11.51 -11.26
N ARG A 228 16.55 -10.79 -11.72
CA ARG A 228 16.55 -9.93 -12.93
C ARG A 228 15.50 -8.81 -12.94
N SER A 229 14.98 -8.43 -11.78
CA SER A 229 13.89 -7.47 -11.59
C SER A 229 14.42 -6.06 -11.32
N TYR A 230 15.35 -5.60 -12.17
CA TYR A 230 16.09 -4.34 -11.99
C TYR A 230 15.18 -3.10 -11.84
N ASN A 231 14.00 -3.10 -12.48
CA ASN A 231 13.00 -2.03 -12.32
C ASN A 231 12.48 -1.86 -10.88
N GLN A 232 12.49 -2.95 -10.08
CA GLN A 232 12.12 -2.93 -8.65
C GLN A 232 13.36 -2.74 -7.77
N ALA A 233 14.51 -3.28 -8.17
CA ALA A 233 15.76 -3.09 -7.45
C ALA A 233 16.24 -1.62 -7.45
N ALA A 234 16.15 -0.93 -8.59
CA ALA A 234 16.68 0.42 -8.77
C ALA A 234 16.20 1.44 -7.73
N PRO A 235 14.87 1.66 -7.50
CA PRO A 235 14.43 2.60 -6.47
C PRO A 235 14.85 2.15 -5.07
N LEU A 236 14.71 0.87 -4.72
CA LEU A 236 15.05 0.35 -3.39
C LEU A 236 16.53 0.53 -3.04
N LEU A 237 17.43 0.29 -4.01
CA LEU A 237 18.88 0.41 -3.82
C LEU A 237 19.32 1.88 -3.77
N LEU A 238 18.76 2.74 -4.64
CA LEU A 238 19.08 4.17 -4.65
C LEU A 238 18.57 4.86 -3.38
N ASP A 239 17.34 4.56 -2.95
CA ASP A 239 16.76 5.08 -1.71
C ASP A 239 17.40 4.46 -0.43
N SER A 240 18.35 3.52 -0.58
CA SER A 240 19.17 2.95 0.50
C SER A 240 20.57 3.58 0.62
N LEU A 241 21.04 4.36 -0.36
CA LEU A 241 22.42 4.89 -0.35
C LEU A 241 22.67 5.83 0.84
N SER A 242 21.82 6.84 1.02
CA SER A 242 21.95 7.86 2.07
C SER A 242 21.69 7.37 3.49
N THR A 243 21.23 6.12 3.67
CA THR A 243 20.80 5.55 4.95
C THR A 243 21.28 4.11 5.16
N PHE A 244 22.40 3.73 4.53
CA PHE A 244 22.88 2.35 4.54
C PHE A 244 23.46 1.92 5.90
N THR A 245 22.84 0.90 6.50
CA THR A 245 23.31 0.24 7.74
C THR A 245 23.58 -1.25 7.55
N SER A 246 23.31 -1.83 6.37
CA SER A 246 23.32 -3.29 6.13
C SER A 246 24.70 -3.86 5.75
N TYR A 247 25.74 -3.54 6.51
CA TYR A 247 27.11 -4.01 6.23
C TYR A 247 27.23 -5.55 6.29
N GLU A 248 26.30 -6.24 6.96
CA GLU A 248 26.19 -7.70 6.99
C GLU A 248 25.61 -8.31 5.70
N LEU A 249 25.17 -7.47 4.74
CA LEU A 249 24.67 -7.86 3.42
C LEU A 249 25.73 -7.67 2.32
N CYS A 250 26.35 -6.49 2.27
CA CYS A 250 27.41 -6.14 1.32
C CYS A 250 28.15 -4.87 1.77
N THR A 251 29.34 -4.60 1.20
CA THR A 251 30.02 -3.32 1.43
C THR A 251 29.27 -2.15 0.79
N TYR A 252 29.49 -0.93 1.28
CA TYR A 252 28.90 0.28 0.69
C TYR A 252 29.38 0.48 -0.76
N SER A 253 30.65 0.20 -1.02
CA SER A 253 31.25 0.12 -2.36
C SER A 253 30.45 -0.79 -3.32
N SER A 254 29.98 -1.94 -2.82
CA SER A 254 29.17 -2.90 -3.59
C SER A 254 27.74 -2.39 -3.82
N LEU A 255 27.11 -1.81 -2.80
CA LEU A 255 25.77 -1.22 -2.89
C LEU A 255 25.70 -0.14 -3.98
N VAL A 256 26.71 0.72 -4.07
CA VAL A 256 26.77 1.78 -5.09
C VAL A 256 26.89 1.19 -6.49
N ILE A 257 27.69 0.13 -6.69
CA ILE A 257 27.75 -0.60 -7.97
C ILE A 257 26.37 -1.16 -8.33
N TYR A 258 25.69 -1.82 -7.39
CA TYR A 258 24.35 -2.37 -7.57
C TYR A 258 23.30 -1.30 -7.92
N ALA A 259 23.31 -0.16 -7.21
CA ALA A 259 22.38 0.94 -7.42
C ALA A 259 22.59 1.64 -8.78
N VAL A 260 23.85 1.94 -9.14
CA VAL A 260 24.20 2.56 -10.44
C VAL A 260 23.84 1.65 -11.60
N LEU A 261 24.19 0.35 -11.54
CA LEU A 261 23.86 -0.61 -12.60
C LEU A 261 22.33 -0.74 -12.76
N ALA A 262 21.58 -0.87 -11.66
CA ALA A 262 20.13 -0.96 -11.72
C ALA A 262 19.47 0.32 -12.25
N GLY A 263 19.95 1.50 -11.82
CA GLY A 263 19.50 2.79 -12.34
C GLY A 263 19.77 2.95 -13.84
N SER A 264 20.94 2.52 -14.32
CA SER A 264 21.38 2.66 -15.72
C SER A 264 20.51 1.90 -16.72
N VAL A 265 19.98 0.73 -16.35
CA VAL A 265 19.02 -0.01 -17.19
C VAL A 265 17.61 0.58 -17.06
N SER A 266 17.18 0.89 -15.83
CA SER A 266 15.75 0.96 -15.49
C SER A 266 15.13 2.36 -15.50
N LEU A 267 15.89 3.41 -15.16
CA LEU A 267 15.37 4.78 -15.02
C LEU A 267 15.20 5.47 -16.38
N LYS A 268 14.28 6.43 -16.53
CA LYS A 268 14.23 7.29 -17.73
C LYS A 268 15.40 8.28 -17.71
N ARG A 269 15.73 8.93 -18.84
CA ARG A 269 16.92 9.81 -18.94
C ARG A 269 16.90 10.97 -17.92
N VAL A 270 15.73 11.51 -17.58
CA VAL A 270 15.56 12.56 -16.56
C VAL A 270 15.82 12.00 -15.16
N ASP A 271 15.13 10.92 -14.78
CA ASP A 271 15.30 10.26 -13.47
C ASP A 271 16.73 9.73 -13.27
N PHE A 272 17.36 9.25 -14.35
CA PHE A 272 18.75 8.79 -14.37
C PHE A 272 19.73 9.94 -14.15
N LYS A 273 19.47 11.14 -14.69
CA LYS A 273 20.26 12.34 -14.39
C LYS A 273 20.21 12.64 -12.90
N SER A 274 19.02 12.87 -12.34
CA SER A 274 18.87 13.31 -10.95
C SER A 274 19.24 12.25 -9.91
N LYS A 275 18.90 10.97 -10.13
CA LYS A 275 19.15 9.90 -9.16
C LYS A 275 20.44 9.10 -9.37
N VAL A 276 21.17 9.28 -10.49
CA VAL A 276 22.42 8.51 -10.73
C VAL A 276 23.58 9.37 -11.18
N VAL A 277 23.39 10.26 -12.17
CA VAL A 277 24.47 11.12 -12.67
C VAL A 277 24.84 12.19 -11.65
N ASP A 278 23.85 12.84 -11.03
CA ASP A 278 24.04 13.97 -10.12
C ASP A 278 23.92 13.64 -8.62
N ALA A 279 23.63 12.38 -8.27
CA ALA A 279 23.49 11.97 -6.87
C ALA A 279 24.82 12.14 -6.10
N PRO A 280 24.85 12.88 -4.97
CA PRO A 280 26.10 13.23 -4.29
C PRO A 280 26.81 12.00 -3.70
N GLU A 281 26.07 11.00 -3.23
CA GLU A 281 26.61 9.73 -2.73
C GLU A 281 27.38 8.96 -3.80
N ILE A 282 26.92 9.09 -5.06
CA ILE A 282 27.48 8.40 -6.22
C ILE A 282 28.69 9.21 -6.74
N LYS A 283 28.57 10.54 -6.85
CA LYS A 283 29.71 11.43 -7.18
C LYS A 283 30.86 11.34 -6.18
N ALA A 284 30.59 11.17 -4.89
CA ALA A 284 31.63 10.98 -3.87
C ALA A 284 32.49 9.71 -4.07
N ILE A 285 32.01 8.73 -4.85
CA ILE A 285 32.75 7.49 -5.15
C ILE A 285 33.27 7.47 -6.59
N LEU A 286 32.43 7.84 -7.56
CA LEU A 286 32.67 7.73 -9.01
C LEU A 286 33.15 9.02 -9.70
N GLY A 287 33.11 10.17 -9.03
CA GLY A 287 33.56 11.45 -9.58
C GLY A 287 35.08 11.58 -9.63
N ASP A 288 35.57 12.40 -10.57
CA ASP A 288 36.99 12.78 -10.66
C ASP A 288 37.41 13.65 -9.46
N GLY A 289 38.72 13.86 -9.27
CA GLY A 289 39.28 14.40 -8.02
C GLY A 289 38.60 15.66 -7.46
N GLU A 290 38.28 16.64 -8.32
CA GLU A 290 37.59 17.87 -7.92
C GLU A 290 36.09 17.66 -7.66
N GLU A 291 35.39 16.82 -8.44
CA GLU A 291 33.99 16.46 -8.18
C GLU A 291 33.86 15.69 -6.87
N LYS A 292 34.82 14.82 -6.57
CA LYS A 292 34.89 14.02 -5.35
C LYS A 292 35.12 14.91 -4.12
N LEU A 293 36.06 15.86 -4.19
CA LEU A 293 36.24 16.89 -3.16
C LEU A 293 35.00 17.78 -3.01
N SER A 294 34.34 18.14 -4.11
CA SER A 294 33.13 18.98 -4.10
C SER A 294 31.93 18.24 -3.49
N ALA A 295 31.79 16.93 -3.72
CA ALA A 295 30.76 16.09 -3.11
C ALA A 295 31.02 15.88 -1.62
N LEU A 296 32.29 15.69 -1.21
CA LEU A 296 32.69 15.57 0.20
C LEU A 296 32.56 16.89 0.99
N THR A 297 32.65 18.04 0.31
CA THR A 297 32.48 19.38 0.94
C THR A 297 31.07 19.97 0.76
N GLY A 298 30.16 19.29 0.06
CA GLY A 298 28.76 19.72 -0.12
C GLY A 298 28.52 20.80 -1.19
N ALA A 299 29.53 21.15 -1.99
CA ALA A 299 29.47 22.27 -2.95
C ALA A 299 28.59 22.02 -4.19
N VAL A 300 28.22 20.76 -4.49
CA VAL A 300 27.57 20.36 -5.76
C VAL A 300 26.07 20.73 -5.85
N SER A 301 25.54 21.52 -4.91
CA SER A 301 24.13 21.93 -4.90
C SER A 301 23.76 23.06 -5.88
N SER A 302 24.74 23.60 -6.63
CA SER A 302 24.58 24.78 -7.49
C SER A 302 24.94 24.47 -8.95
N GLY A 303 23.94 24.46 -9.83
CA GLY A 303 24.15 24.42 -11.29
C GLY A 303 24.43 25.82 -11.87
N PRO A 304 25.26 25.95 -12.91
CA PRO A 304 25.72 27.26 -13.37
C PRO A 304 24.74 27.96 -14.35
N ALA A 305 24.48 29.25 -14.09
CA ALA A 305 23.93 30.20 -15.06
C ALA A 305 24.44 31.61 -14.73
N ALA A 306 25.03 32.28 -15.74
CA ALA A 306 25.50 33.68 -15.75
C ALA A 306 26.31 34.19 -14.53
N GLY A 307 27.59 34.52 -14.75
CA GLY A 307 28.34 35.39 -13.84
C GLY A 307 28.29 36.85 -14.31
N ASP A 308 28.31 37.78 -13.37
CA ASP A 308 28.68 39.19 -13.51
C ASP A 308 29.27 39.68 -12.16
N GLU A 309 29.83 40.89 -12.12
CA GLU A 309 30.97 41.21 -11.22
C GLU A 309 30.65 41.89 -9.86
N GLU A 310 31.43 41.49 -8.85
CA GLU A 310 32.01 42.29 -7.73
C GLU A 310 31.20 43.03 -6.63
N MET A 311 31.93 43.26 -5.51
CA MET A 311 31.76 44.24 -4.41
C MET A 311 30.72 44.02 -3.28
N GLY A 312 31.19 44.03 -2.02
CA GLY A 312 30.38 44.35 -0.82
C GLY A 312 30.74 43.61 0.48
N ASP A 313 31.62 44.17 1.33
CA ASP A 313 32.00 43.61 2.64
C ASP A 313 30.94 43.79 3.75
N ALA A 314 30.70 42.75 4.57
CA ALA A 314 30.32 42.88 6.00
C ALA A 314 30.40 41.54 6.79
N GLN A 315 31.35 41.45 7.74
CA GLN A 315 31.29 40.54 8.90
C GLN A 315 30.65 41.29 10.10
N LYS A 316 30.05 40.71 11.16
CA LYS A 316 29.92 39.32 11.70
C LYS A 316 28.86 39.35 12.83
N SER A 317 28.13 38.26 13.11
CA SER A 317 27.82 37.81 14.51
C SER A 317 27.01 36.50 14.62
N SER A 318 27.25 35.78 15.72
CA SER A 318 26.44 34.73 16.38
C SER A 318 25.73 33.63 15.54
N ALA A 319 26.41 32.49 15.44
CA ALA A 319 25.91 31.13 15.73
C ALA A 319 24.51 30.68 15.24
N THR A 320 24.52 29.76 14.28
CA THR A 320 23.45 28.78 14.01
C THR A 320 24.13 27.46 13.62
N PRO A 321 23.67 26.27 14.05
CA PRO A 321 24.29 25.00 13.65
C PRO A 321 24.15 24.81 12.13
N ALA A 322 25.21 24.31 11.50
CA ALA A 322 25.27 24.17 10.04
C ALA A 322 24.32 23.08 9.51
N ASN A 323 23.91 23.24 8.25
CA ASN A 323 23.18 22.21 7.50
C ASN A 323 23.98 20.90 7.44
N ALA A 324 23.26 19.77 7.36
CA ALA A 324 23.84 18.44 7.48
C ALA A 324 24.95 18.17 6.45
N ALA A 325 26.19 18.09 6.93
CA ALA A 325 27.28 17.47 6.18
C ALA A 325 26.96 15.99 5.93
N VAL A 326 27.50 15.42 4.85
CA VAL A 326 27.43 13.98 4.58
C VAL A 326 28.01 13.23 5.78
N ASN A 327 27.25 12.29 6.34
CA ASN A 327 27.57 11.66 7.62
C ASN A 327 28.68 10.61 7.47
N LEU A 328 29.91 11.08 7.24
CA LEU A 328 31.13 10.25 7.09
C LEU A 328 31.67 9.73 8.44
N THR A 329 31.06 10.10 9.55
CA THR A 329 31.44 9.69 10.92
C THR A 329 31.36 8.18 11.15
N THR A 330 30.49 7.46 10.42
CA THR A 330 30.40 5.99 10.45
C THR A 330 31.55 5.27 9.74
N LEU A 331 32.38 5.95 8.94
CA LEU A 331 33.60 5.39 8.35
C LEU A 331 34.82 5.40 9.29
N GLY A 332 34.69 6.03 10.47
CA GLY A 332 35.83 6.28 11.37
C GLY A 332 36.01 5.32 12.55
N GLN A 333 34.98 4.57 12.96
CA GLN A 333 35.01 3.79 14.21
C GLN A 333 34.29 2.42 14.15
N THR A 334 34.82 1.50 13.34
CA THR A 334 34.85 0.07 13.67
C THR A 334 35.94 -0.62 12.83
N THR A 335 36.45 -1.76 13.28
CA THR A 335 37.62 -2.48 12.72
C THR A 335 37.64 -2.53 11.19
N GLN A 336 38.58 -1.79 10.59
CA GLN A 336 38.87 -1.88 9.16
C GLN A 336 39.63 -3.19 8.86
N GLU A 337 38.96 -4.12 8.19
CA GLU A 337 39.66 -4.92 7.18
C GLU A 337 39.83 -4.06 5.92
N SER A 338 41.00 -4.11 5.29
CA SER A 338 41.33 -3.21 4.19
C SER A 338 40.62 -3.60 2.90
N GLU A 339 39.53 -2.89 2.54
CA GLU A 339 38.89 -3.04 1.21
C GLU A 339 39.92 -2.87 0.09
N ALA A 340 39.97 -3.84 -0.83
CA ALA A 340 40.80 -3.75 -2.02
C ALA A 340 40.31 -2.59 -2.92
N GLN A 341 41.20 -1.67 -3.28
CA GLN A 341 40.87 -0.46 -4.02
C GLN A 341 40.19 -0.77 -5.38
N ILE A 342 38.88 -0.55 -5.47
CA ILE A 342 38.09 -0.77 -6.68
C ILE A 342 38.30 0.39 -7.67
N ASP A 343 38.63 0.05 -8.92
CA ASP A 343 38.64 1.00 -10.04
C ASP A 343 37.21 1.21 -10.57
N PHE A 344 36.61 2.33 -10.17
CA PHE A 344 35.27 2.75 -10.57
C PHE A 344 35.21 3.44 -11.95
N SER A 345 36.35 3.79 -12.57
CA SER A 345 36.40 4.56 -13.83
C SER A 345 35.58 3.93 -14.98
N PRO A 346 35.51 2.60 -15.19
CA PRO A 346 34.65 2.01 -16.21
C PRO A 346 33.15 2.27 -15.98
N LEU A 347 32.73 2.31 -14.72
CA LEU A 347 31.33 2.53 -14.33
C LEU A 347 30.97 4.02 -14.41
N ALA A 348 31.88 4.92 -14.02
CA ALA A 348 31.75 6.36 -14.23
C ALA A 348 31.64 6.70 -15.72
N ASN A 349 32.53 6.11 -16.55
CA ASN A 349 32.49 6.25 -18.00
C ASN A 349 31.19 5.72 -18.60
N LEU A 350 30.65 4.59 -18.12
CA LEU A 350 29.37 4.06 -18.60
C LEU A 350 28.20 5.02 -18.32
N VAL A 351 28.15 5.61 -17.12
CA VAL A 351 27.12 6.59 -16.72
C VAL A 351 27.24 7.88 -17.54
N ASN A 352 28.44 8.46 -17.61
CA ASN A 352 28.68 9.73 -18.27
C ASN A 352 28.51 9.66 -19.80
N SER A 353 29.03 8.62 -20.45
CA SER A 353 28.87 8.44 -21.90
C SER A 353 27.41 8.22 -22.30
N LEU A 354 26.66 7.39 -21.57
CA LEU A 354 25.23 7.17 -21.79
C LEU A 354 24.42 8.45 -21.60
N TYR A 355 24.67 9.22 -20.53
CA TYR A 355 23.95 10.46 -20.27
C TYR A 355 24.27 11.55 -21.31
N ARG A 356 25.55 11.73 -21.67
CA ARG A 356 25.98 12.73 -22.67
C ARG A 356 25.60 12.34 -24.11
N GLY A 357 25.47 11.04 -24.40
CA GLY A 357 25.19 10.52 -25.74
C GLY A 357 26.45 10.18 -26.56
N ASP A 358 27.56 9.89 -25.89
CA ASP A 358 28.80 9.43 -26.54
C ASP A 358 28.73 7.91 -26.74
N TYR A 359 28.14 7.50 -27.86
CA TYR A 359 27.82 6.10 -28.14
C TYR A 359 29.04 5.20 -28.37
N ARG A 360 30.17 5.78 -28.81
CA ARG A 360 31.43 5.08 -29.02
C ARG A 360 32.08 4.72 -27.69
N ASN A 361 32.27 5.71 -26.81
CA ASN A 361 32.85 5.45 -25.49
C ASN A 361 31.89 4.67 -24.60
N PHE A 362 30.57 4.80 -24.80
CA PHE A 362 29.56 3.95 -24.15
C PHE A 362 29.74 2.46 -24.45
N PHE A 363 30.03 2.06 -25.69
CA PHE A 363 30.27 0.66 -26.02
C PHE A 363 31.58 0.11 -25.43
N LEU A 364 32.63 0.93 -25.38
CA LEU A 364 33.90 0.57 -24.73
C LEU A 364 33.73 0.42 -23.20
N ALA A 365 33.03 1.37 -22.56
CA ALA A 365 32.73 1.32 -21.14
C ALA A 365 31.81 0.14 -20.78
N LEU A 366 30.82 -0.18 -21.62
CA LEU A 366 29.92 -1.31 -21.41
C LEU A 366 30.66 -2.66 -21.44
N ALA A 367 31.61 -2.84 -22.37
CA ALA A 367 32.46 -4.03 -22.41
C ALA A 367 33.37 -4.12 -21.17
N ALA A 368 33.99 -3.00 -20.77
CA ALA A 368 34.82 -2.95 -19.56
C ALA A 368 34.01 -3.23 -18.28
N VAL A 369 32.74 -2.80 -18.22
CA VAL A 369 31.83 -3.11 -17.09
C VAL A 369 31.37 -4.57 -17.11
N GLU A 370 31.16 -5.18 -18.29
CA GLU A 370 30.89 -6.62 -18.40
C GLU A 370 32.05 -7.45 -17.84
N GLU A 371 33.30 -7.13 -18.22
CA GLU A 371 34.49 -7.86 -17.77
C GLU A 371 34.79 -7.62 -16.27
N ARG A 372 34.77 -6.36 -15.83
CA ARG A 372 35.31 -5.98 -14.51
C ARG A 372 34.30 -6.12 -13.37
N PHE A 373 33.01 -5.92 -13.63
CA PHE A 373 31.96 -6.00 -12.60
C PHE A 373 31.04 -7.19 -12.85
N LEU A 374 30.30 -7.21 -13.97
CA LEU A 374 29.23 -8.20 -14.18
C LEU A 374 29.74 -9.64 -14.26
N SER A 375 30.96 -9.86 -14.77
CA SER A 375 31.57 -11.19 -14.88
C SER A 375 32.29 -11.64 -13.60
N LYS A 376 32.37 -10.80 -12.56
CA LYS A 376 33.07 -11.12 -11.30
C LYS A 376 32.12 -11.21 -10.10
N ASP A 377 31.08 -10.39 -10.06
CA ASP A 377 30.06 -10.45 -9.02
C ASP A 377 29.12 -11.67 -9.16
N ARG A 378 28.91 -12.40 -8.06
CA ARG A 378 28.10 -13.62 -8.00
C ARG A 378 26.62 -13.42 -8.36
N TYR A 379 26.02 -12.29 -7.98
CA TYR A 379 24.60 -12.02 -8.18
C TYR A 379 24.29 -11.50 -9.61
N LEU A 380 25.26 -10.82 -10.22
CA LEU A 380 25.17 -10.23 -11.56
C LEU A 380 25.60 -11.21 -12.68
N TYR A 381 26.48 -12.18 -12.39
CA TYR A 381 27.05 -13.10 -13.38
C TYR A 381 26.02 -13.82 -14.25
N GLU A 382 24.95 -14.33 -13.65
CA GLU A 382 23.84 -15.01 -14.32
C GLU A 382 23.13 -14.10 -15.34
N HIS A 383 23.06 -12.80 -15.04
CA HIS A 383 22.30 -11.81 -15.80
C HIS A 383 23.16 -10.93 -16.71
N ARG A 384 24.50 -11.09 -16.72
CA ARG A 384 25.43 -10.21 -17.48
C ARG A 384 25.09 -10.08 -18.97
N GLY A 385 24.86 -11.20 -19.65
CA GLY A 385 24.50 -11.23 -21.07
C GLY A 385 23.10 -10.69 -21.37
N TRP A 386 22.21 -10.62 -20.36
CA TRP A 386 20.96 -9.87 -20.45
C TRP A 386 21.23 -8.37 -20.29
N PHE A 387 21.92 -7.97 -19.22
CA PHE A 387 22.22 -6.56 -18.90
C PHE A 387 22.85 -5.84 -20.08
N VAL A 388 23.93 -6.41 -20.64
CA VAL A 388 24.66 -5.82 -21.77
C VAL A 388 23.78 -5.69 -23.01
N ARG A 389 22.89 -6.65 -23.25
CA ARG A 389 21.92 -6.60 -24.36
C ARG A 389 20.87 -5.49 -24.16
N GLU A 390 20.36 -5.29 -22.95
CA GLU A 390 19.43 -4.19 -22.66
C GLU A 390 20.13 -2.82 -22.72
N MET A 391 21.40 -2.72 -22.32
CA MET A 391 22.17 -1.49 -22.43
C MET A 391 22.48 -1.10 -23.89
N ARG A 392 22.81 -2.07 -24.77
CA ARG A 392 22.90 -1.79 -26.21
C ARG A 392 21.56 -1.33 -26.80
N LEU A 393 20.46 -2.00 -26.45
CA LEU A 393 19.11 -1.59 -26.85
C LEU A 393 18.81 -0.15 -26.40
N ARG A 394 19.12 0.20 -25.15
CA ARG A 394 18.93 1.54 -24.60
C ARG A 394 19.73 2.60 -25.37
N GLY A 395 20.99 2.31 -25.71
CA GLY A 395 21.81 3.17 -26.57
C GLY A 395 21.20 3.39 -27.96
N TYR A 396 20.80 2.31 -28.63
CA TYR A 396 20.14 2.39 -29.95
C TYR A 396 18.82 3.17 -29.90
N GLN A 397 17.98 2.93 -28.89
CA GLN A 397 16.75 3.70 -28.67
C GLN A 397 17.03 5.19 -28.41
N GLN A 398 18.07 5.51 -27.64
CA GLN A 398 18.40 6.90 -27.30
C GLN A 398 18.89 7.71 -28.51
N LEU A 399 19.68 7.10 -29.41
CA LEU A 399 20.04 7.75 -30.67
C LEU A 399 18.82 7.88 -31.60
N LEU A 400 18.09 6.80 -31.83
CA LEU A 400 16.97 6.78 -32.78
C LEU A 400 15.77 7.66 -32.33
N GLN A 401 15.69 8.06 -31.06
CA GLN A 401 14.68 9.00 -30.57
C GLN A 401 14.76 10.40 -31.19
N SER A 402 15.93 10.85 -31.66
CA SER A 402 16.14 12.19 -32.27
C SER A 402 16.12 12.20 -33.80
N TYR A 403 16.05 11.04 -34.47
CA TYR A 403 16.12 10.95 -35.93
C TYR A 403 14.88 10.28 -36.53
N ARG A 404 14.29 10.90 -37.56
CA ARG A 404 13.28 10.24 -38.41
C ARG A 404 13.93 9.27 -39.39
N VAL A 405 15.06 9.66 -39.97
CA VAL A 405 15.90 8.82 -40.83
C VAL A 405 17.36 9.07 -40.43
N VAL A 406 18.17 8.01 -40.33
CA VAL A 406 19.62 8.10 -40.12
C VAL A 406 20.36 7.16 -41.07
N GLY A 407 21.55 7.57 -41.53
CA GLY A 407 22.40 6.74 -42.38
C GLY A 407 22.99 5.57 -41.60
N LEU A 408 22.90 4.35 -42.15
CA LEU A 408 23.39 3.12 -41.53
C LEU A 408 24.91 3.18 -41.25
N GLN A 409 25.68 3.80 -42.15
CA GLN A 409 27.11 4.06 -41.97
C GLN A 409 27.39 5.12 -40.90
N SER A 410 26.53 6.14 -40.75
CA SER A 410 26.69 7.16 -39.71
C SER A 410 26.53 6.52 -38.34
N MET A 411 25.40 5.82 -38.12
CA MET A 411 25.14 5.12 -36.86
C MET A 411 26.23 4.07 -36.55
N ALA A 412 26.76 3.37 -37.56
CA ALA A 412 27.88 2.46 -37.36
C ALA A 412 29.15 3.19 -36.87
N ASN A 413 29.47 4.34 -37.46
CA ASN A 413 30.59 5.20 -37.02
C ASN A 413 30.38 5.74 -35.59
N ASP A 414 29.17 6.20 -35.28
CA ASP A 414 28.78 6.79 -33.98
C ASP A 414 28.94 5.79 -32.82
N PHE A 415 28.63 4.51 -33.06
CA PHE A 415 28.86 3.41 -32.11
C PHE A 415 30.26 2.78 -32.23
N GLY A 416 31.08 3.18 -33.21
CA GLY A 416 32.42 2.63 -33.45
C GLY A 416 32.46 1.18 -33.95
N VAL A 417 31.41 0.71 -34.63
CA VAL A 417 31.23 -0.67 -35.10
C VAL A 417 31.15 -0.78 -36.62
N SER A 418 31.21 -1.98 -37.18
CA SER A 418 30.95 -2.20 -38.61
C SER A 418 29.44 -2.18 -38.91
N VAL A 419 29.08 -1.80 -40.15
CA VAL A 419 27.69 -1.81 -40.64
C VAL A 419 27.05 -3.20 -40.50
N ASP A 420 27.77 -4.27 -40.85
CA ASP A 420 27.27 -5.64 -40.70
C ASP A 420 27.07 -6.07 -39.25
N PHE A 421 27.87 -5.55 -38.30
CA PHE A 421 27.62 -5.79 -36.88
C PHE A 421 26.35 -5.06 -36.42
N LEU A 422 26.21 -3.77 -36.77
CA LEU A 422 25.06 -2.95 -36.40
C LEU A 422 23.75 -3.56 -36.93
N ASP A 423 23.69 -3.89 -38.22
CA ASP A 423 22.51 -4.51 -38.84
C ASP A 423 22.18 -5.87 -38.18
N LYS A 424 23.19 -6.71 -37.93
CA LYS A 424 23.03 -8.02 -37.29
C LYS A 424 22.64 -7.96 -35.80
N ASP A 425 22.85 -6.86 -35.09
CA ASP A 425 22.36 -6.69 -33.70
C ASP A 425 21.03 -5.94 -33.64
N LEU A 426 20.86 -4.89 -34.44
CA LEU A 426 19.63 -4.09 -34.51
C LEU A 426 18.45 -4.92 -35.04
N SER A 427 18.64 -5.75 -36.05
CA SER A 427 17.62 -6.67 -36.59
C SER A 427 17.00 -7.58 -35.54
N LYS A 428 17.76 -8.02 -34.52
CA LYS A 428 17.25 -8.82 -33.40
C LYS A 428 16.25 -8.05 -32.54
N PHE A 429 16.45 -6.74 -32.40
CA PHE A 429 15.58 -5.87 -31.61
C PHE A 429 14.37 -5.37 -32.40
N ILE A 430 14.51 -5.17 -33.71
CA ILE A 430 13.40 -4.88 -34.64
C ILE A 430 12.45 -6.08 -34.71
N ALA A 431 12.97 -7.29 -34.96
CA ALA A 431 12.18 -8.52 -35.02
C ALA A 431 11.49 -8.91 -33.71
N ALA A 432 11.89 -8.29 -32.58
CA ALA A 432 11.29 -8.46 -31.26
C ALA A 432 10.35 -7.29 -30.86
N ASP A 433 10.04 -6.36 -31.76
CA ASP A 433 9.23 -5.16 -31.52
C ASP A 433 9.76 -4.28 -30.35
N ARG A 434 11.09 -4.17 -30.24
CA ARG A 434 11.78 -3.42 -29.17
C ARG A 434 12.42 -2.12 -29.64
N VAL A 435 12.60 -1.94 -30.94
CA VAL A 435 13.00 -0.66 -31.56
C VAL A 435 12.04 -0.39 -32.72
N PRO A 436 11.27 0.71 -32.71
CA PRO A 436 10.34 1.05 -33.78
C PRO A 436 11.09 1.67 -34.97
N CYS A 437 11.84 0.85 -35.71
CA CYS A 437 12.51 1.26 -36.94
C CYS A 437 12.58 0.14 -37.98
N THR A 438 12.81 0.52 -39.24
CA THR A 438 13.08 -0.39 -40.36
C THR A 438 14.39 0.00 -41.05
N VAL A 439 15.20 -1.00 -41.38
CA VAL A 439 16.47 -0.83 -42.10
C VAL A 439 16.25 -1.05 -43.59
N ASP A 440 16.44 -0.01 -44.40
CA ASP A 440 16.58 -0.15 -45.84
C ASP A 440 18.06 -0.33 -46.17
N ARG A 441 18.47 -1.60 -46.30
CA ARG A 441 19.86 -1.98 -46.64
C ARG A 441 20.22 -1.69 -48.10
N VAL A 442 19.26 -1.37 -48.97
CA VAL A 442 19.52 -0.98 -50.38
C VAL A 442 19.86 0.50 -50.47
N ARG A 443 19.16 1.36 -49.71
CA ARG A 443 19.47 2.80 -49.60
C ARG A 443 20.51 3.12 -48.52
N GLY A 444 20.83 2.17 -47.64
CA GLY A 444 21.79 2.35 -46.56
C GLY A 444 21.26 3.25 -45.42
N ILE A 445 19.95 3.21 -45.15
CA ILE A 445 19.28 4.07 -44.16
C ILE A 445 18.44 3.27 -43.16
N ILE A 446 18.20 3.88 -42.00
CA ILE A 446 17.28 3.40 -40.97
C ILE A 446 16.19 4.46 -40.83
N GLU A 447 14.93 4.09 -41.09
CA GLU A 447 13.76 4.95 -40.88
C GLU A 447 13.04 4.56 -39.57
N THR A 448 12.66 5.55 -38.75
CA THR A 448 12.00 5.31 -37.46
C THR A 448 10.49 5.39 -37.59
N ASN A 449 9.85 4.23 -37.44
CA ASN A 449 8.41 4.04 -37.59
C ASN A 449 7.69 4.36 -36.27
N ARG A 450 7.91 5.58 -35.78
CA ARG A 450 7.34 6.07 -34.53
C ARG A 450 5.86 6.43 -34.76
N PRO A 451 4.88 5.71 -34.17
CA PRO A 451 3.50 6.17 -34.22
C PRO A 451 3.40 7.53 -33.51
N ASP A 452 2.61 8.44 -34.10
CA ASP A 452 2.19 9.67 -33.45
C ASP A 452 1.45 9.36 -32.15
N ASP A 453 1.47 10.27 -31.16
CA ASP A 453 0.96 9.94 -29.82
C ASP A 453 -0.55 9.58 -29.80
N LYS A 454 -1.34 10.07 -30.76
CA LYS A 454 -2.75 9.68 -30.93
C LYS A 454 -2.89 8.25 -31.45
N ASN A 455 -2.17 7.91 -32.51
CA ASN A 455 -2.13 6.56 -33.07
C ASN A 455 -1.51 5.56 -32.08
N LYS A 456 -0.52 5.97 -31.28
CA LYS A 456 -0.01 5.18 -30.17
C LYS A 456 -1.10 4.93 -29.11
N GLN A 457 -1.77 5.99 -28.62
CA GLN A 457 -2.90 5.85 -27.69
C GLN A 457 -4.00 4.94 -28.24
N TYR A 458 -4.34 5.09 -29.52
CA TYR A 458 -5.30 4.23 -30.21
C TYR A 458 -4.87 2.75 -30.20
N ASN A 459 -3.63 2.45 -30.60
CA ASN A 459 -3.11 1.08 -30.59
C ASN A 459 -2.99 0.51 -29.17
N ASP A 460 -2.59 1.30 -28.18
CA ASP A 460 -2.55 0.89 -26.77
C ASP A 460 -3.97 0.60 -26.23
N VAL A 461 -4.98 1.42 -26.60
CA VAL A 461 -6.39 1.19 -26.25
C VAL A 461 -6.96 -0.05 -26.94
N VAL A 462 -6.69 -0.26 -28.23
CA VAL A 462 -7.12 -1.47 -28.96
C VAL A 462 -6.46 -2.72 -28.34
N LYS A 463 -5.14 -2.70 -28.11
CA LYS A 463 -4.38 -3.82 -27.56
C LYS A 463 -4.75 -4.18 -26.12
N GLN A 464 -5.18 -3.20 -25.31
CA GLN A 464 -5.74 -3.44 -23.97
C GLN A 464 -7.21 -3.88 -24.04
N GLY A 465 -7.99 -3.28 -24.95
CA GLY A 465 -9.39 -3.63 -25.24
C GLY A 465 -9.53 -5.09 -25.67
N ASP A 466 -8.78 -5.54 -26.66
CA ASP A 466 -8.78 -6.93 -27.14
C ASP A 466 -8.39 -7.92 -26.04
N GLN A 467 -7.42 -7.57 -25.18
CA GLN A 467 -7.08 -8.40 -24.03
C GLN A 467 -8.21 -8.47 -23.00
N LEU A 468 -8.93 -7.37 -22.77
CA LEU A 468 -10.08 -7.33 -21.88
C LEU A 468 -11.27 -8.11 -22.47
N ILE A 469 -11.60 -7.88 -23.74
CA ILE A 469 -12.64 -8.59 -24.50
C ILE A 469 -12.34 -10.09 -24.52
N THR A 470 -11.10 -10.50 -24.82
CA THR A 470 -10.70 -11.92 -24.80
C THR A 470 -10.85 -12.54 -23.41
N LYS A 471 -10.46 -11.81 -22.34
CA LYS A 471 -10.65 -12.26 -20.94
C LYS A 471 -12.14 -12.35 -20.58
N LEU A 472 -12.97 -11.40 -21.03
CA LEU A 472 -14.41 -11.38 -20.81
C LEU A 472 -15.11 -12.50 -21.57
N GLN A 473 -14.84 -12.69 -22.87
CA GLN A 473 -15.35 -13.80 -23.68
C GLN A 473 -14.95 -15.15 -23.10
N LYS A 474 -13.69 -15.31 -22.65
CA LYS A 474 -13.23 -16.56 -22.01
C LYS A 474 -13.92 -16.82 -20.66
N ARG A 475 -14.17 -15.77 -19.85
CA ARG A 475 -14.95 -15.89 -18.61
C ARG A 475 -16.44 -16.15 -18.89
N HIS A 476 -17.00 -15.52 -19.92
CA HIS A 476 -18.38 -15.72 -20.33
C HIS A 476 -18.60 -17.16 -20.84
N ALA A 477 -17.77 -17.65 -21.76
CA ALA A 477 -17.84 -19.03 -22.24
C ALA A 477 -17.69 -20.06 -21.10
N LEU A 478 -16.88 -19.75 -20.07
CA LEU A 478 -16.84 -20.56 -18.84
C LEU A 478 -18.15 -20.46 -18.03
N SER A 479 -18.77 -19.29 -17.87
CA SER A 479 -20.07 -19.17 -17.19
C SER A 479 -21.21 -19.85 -17.96
N THR A 480 -21.26 -19.73 -19.29
CA THR A 480 -22.30 -20.37 -20.12
C THR A 480 -22.09 -21.88 -20.20
N GLY A 481 -20.84 -22.35 -20.18
CA GLY A 481 -20.50 -23.77 -20.01
C GLY A 481 -20.94 -24.31 -18.65
N VAL A 482 -20.74 -23.56 -17.57
CA VAL A 482 -21.26 -23.89 -16.24
C VAL A 482 -22.79 -23.88 -16.21
N GLN A 483 -23.47 -22.96 -16.91
CA GLN A 483 -24.94 -22.98 -17.04
C GLN A 483 -25.46 -24.20 -17.82
N LEU A 484 -24.75 -24.66 -18.87
CA LEU A 484 -25.08 -25.90 -19.58
C LEU A 484 -24.89 -27.15 -18.69
N ILE A 485 -23.86 -27.15 -17.84
CA ILE A 485 -23.65 -28.24 -16.86
C ILE A 485 -24.72 -28.19 -15.75
N ALA A 486 -25.07 -27.00 -15.26
CA ALA A 486 -26.08 -26.82 -14.21
C ALA A 486 -27.50 -27.16 -14.68
N SER A 487 -27.86 -26.80 -15.91
CA SER A 487 -29.17 -27.12 -16.51
C SER A 487 -29.31 -28.58 -16.95
N GLY A 488 -28.20 -29.30 -17.15
CA GLY A 488 -28.20 -30.74 -17.47
C GLY A 488 -28.68 -31.67 -16.34
N SER A 489 -28.81 -31.17 -15.11
CA SER A 489 -29.11 -32.00 -13.93
C SER A 489 -30.62 -32.25 -13.66
N GLN A 490 -31.52 -31.60 -14.41
CA GLN A 490 -32.98 -31.75 -14.24
C GLN A 490 -33.72 -32.06 -15.55
N ARG A 491 -33.50 -33.26 -16.10
CA ARG A 491 -34.51 -34.03 -16.88
C ARG A 491 -34.01 -35.44 -17.17
N SER A 492 -34.55 -36.42 -16.43
CA SER A 492 -34.53 -37.84 -16.80
C SER A 492 -35.96 -38.38 -16.78
N THR A 493 -36.15 -39.60 -17.28
CA THR A 493 -37.43 -40.34 -17.32
C THR A 493 -38.56 -39.75 -18.17
N GLN A 494 -38.47 -39.95 -19.49
CA GLN A 494 -39.52 -40.73 -20.17
C GLN A 494 -38.91 -41.55 -21.31
N ARG A 495 -39.43 -42.77 -21.52
CA ARG A 495 -39.07 -43.68 -22.62
C ARG A 495 -40.19 -43.67 -23.67
N VAL A 496 -39.87 -43.97 -24.93
CA VAL A 496 -40.38 -45.13 -25.71
C VAL A 496 -39.77 -45.10 -27.13
N ALA A 497 -39.77 -46.25 -27.82
CA ALA A 497 -38.89 -46.61 -28.95
C ALA A 497 -39.52 -46.45 -30.35
N SER A 498 -38.95 -47.18 -31.35
CA SER A 498 -39.31 -47.28 -32.79
C SER A 498 -39.06 -46.00 -33.64
N SER A 499 -38.21 -45.99 -34.67
CA SER A 499 -38.28 -46.68 -36.00
C SER A 499 -39.49 -46.21 -36.84
N THR A 500 -39.39 -45.86 -38.12
CA THR A 500 -38.62 -46.42 -39.27
C THR A 500 -38.28 -45.31 -40.28
N VAL A 501 -37.10 -45.26 -40.91
CA VAL A 501 -36.69 -45.87 -42.21
C VAL A 501 -37.34 -45.26 -43.48
N GLU A 502 -36.47 -45.00 -44.48
CA GLU A 502 -36.68 -44.85 -45.94
C GLU A 502 -36.98 -43.50 -46.64
N ARG A 503 -36.24 -43.33 -47.77
CA ARG A 503 -36.53 -42.60 -49.04
C ARG A 503 -36.83 -41.08 -48.95
N GLY A 504 -36.54 -40.25 -49.95
CA GLY A 504 -35.87 -40.45 -51.24
C GLY A 504 -36.24 -39.33 -52.22
N ARG A 505 -35.27 -38.69 -52.89
CA ARG A 505 -35.51 -37.70 -53.97
C ARG A 505 -36.29 -38.35 -55.14
N PRO A 506 -37.16 -37.62 -55.88
CA PRO A 506 -36.67 -36.83 -57.03
C PRO A 506 -37.53 -35.62 -57.50
N ALA A 507 -37.07 -35.01 -58.61
CA ALA A 507 -37.87 -34.43 -59.71
C ALA A 507 -38.44 -32.98 -59.67
N THR A 508 -37.64 -32.06 -60.23
CA THR A 508 -37.96 -31.18 -61.39
C THR A 508 -39.16 -30.20 -61.44
N ALA A 509 -38.81 -28.91 -61.44
CA ALA A 509 -38.98 -27.93 -62.54
C ALA A 509 -40.27 -27.08 -62.70
N HIS A 510 -40.10 -25.98 -63.47
CA HIS A 510 -41.07 -24.98 -63.97
C HIS A 510 -41.59 -23.93 -62.94
N SER A 511 -41.75 -22.63 -63.27
CA SER A 511 -41.39 -21.89 -64.49
C SER A 511 -41.30 -20.34 -64.32
N SER A 512 -40.17 -19.75 -64.75
CA SER A 512 -40.04 -18.36 -65.27
C SER A 512 -40.28 -17.16 -64.29
N ARG A 513 -40.00 -15.88 -64.59
CA ARG A 513 -39.54 -15.19 -65.84
C ARG A 513 -38.91 -13.82 -65.52
N VAL A 514 -37.88 -13.36 -66.29
CA VAL A 514 -37.57 -11.92 -66.62
C VAL A 514 -37.15 -11.00 -65.43
N LYS A 515 -36.20 -10.03 -65.48
CA LYS A 515 -35.23 -9.37 -66.41
C LYS A 515 -34.05 -8.85 -65.51
N SER A 516 -32.87 -8.40 -65.94
CA SER A 516 -32.21 -8.23 -67.25
C SER A 516 -30.67 -8.09 -67.07
N ALA A 517 -29.92 -8.05 -68.18
CA ALA A 517 -28.46 -7.92 -68.30
C ALA A 517 -27.84 -6.69 -67.57
N THR A 518 -26.51 -6.56 -67.39
CA THR A 518 -25.32 -7.17 -68.06
C THR A 518 -24.17 -7.25 -67.03
N SER A 519 -22.99 -7.88 -67.20
CA SER A 519 -22.23 -8.54 -68.30
C SER A 519 -21.35 -9.69 -67.69
N CYS A 520 -20.52 -10.53 -68.33
CA CYS A 520 -19.73 -10.57 -69.58
C CYS A 520 -18.49 -9.63 -69.61
N HIS A 521 -17.24 -10.05 -69.78
CA HIS A 521 -16.56 -11.37 -69.85
C HIS A 521 -15.21 -11.24 -69.09
N GLY A 522 -14.41 -12.26 -68.75
CA GLY A 522 -14.36 -13.67 -69.10
C GLY A 522 -12.93 -14.05 -69.52
N GLY A 523 -12.31 -15.09 -68.93
CA GLY A 523 -10.92 -15.44 -69.21
C GLY A 523 -10.30 -16.46 -68.25
N ALA A 524 -10.24 -17.72 -68.70
CA ALA A 524 -9.50 -18.86 -68.14
C ALA A 524 -9.09 -19.75 -69.36
N PRO A 525 -8.41 -20.92 -69.25
CA PRO A 525 -7.90 -21.63 -68.07
C PRO A 525 -6.43 -22.14 -68.31
N SER A 526 -6.12 -23.38 -67.91
CA SER A 526 -4.98 -24.24 -68.33
C SER A 526 -3.62 -24.07 -67.59
N ASP A 527 -2.83 -25.12 -67.28
CA ASP A 527 -3.18 -26.55 -67.36
C ASP A 527 -2.39 -27.59 -66.50
N THR A 528 -3.05 -28.74 -66.29
CA THR A 528 -2.58 -30.14 -66.06
C THR A 528 -1.36 -30.54 -65.18
N SER A 529 -1.69 -31.47 -64.25
CA SER A 529 -0.95 -32.74 -63.95
C SER A 529 0.36 -32.69 -63.12
N ARG A 530 0.87 -33.79 -62.52
CA ARG A 530 0.58 -35.24 -62.66
C ARG A 530 0.96 -36.03 -61.38
N ALA A 531 0.23 -37.10 -61.05
CA ALA A 531 0.61 -38.16 -60.07
C ALA A 531 0.68 -39.54 -60.78
N PRO A 532 1.26 -40.62 -60.18
CA PRO A 532 0.44 -41.61 -59.45
C PRO A 532 1.16 -42.54 -58.41
N GLY A 533 0.40 -43.43 -57.74
CA GLY A 533 0.87 -44.71 -57.14
C GLY A 533 1.21 -44.69 -55.63
N GLU A 534 0.51 -45.28 -54.64
CA GLU A 534 -0.47 -46.40 -54.47
C GLU A 534 0.14 -47.75 -54.02
N ARG A 535 -0.13 -48.20 -52.77
CA ARG A 535 -0.70 -49.53 -52.38
C ARG A 535 -0.81 -49.79 -50.85
N VAL A 536 -1.57 -50.85 -50.48
CA VAL A 536 -2.20 -51.07 -49.15
C VAL A 536 -2.11 -52.55 -48.67
N PRO A 537 -1.94 -52.83 -47.36
CA PRO A 537 -2.25 -54.09 -46.66
C PRO A 537 -3.36 -53.95 -45.56
N VAL A 538 -3.84 -55.06 -44.93
CA VAL A 538 -5.22 -55.11 -44.39
C VAL A 538 -5.50 -56.03 -43.15
N MET A 539 -6.26 -55.50 -42.15
CA MET A 539 -7.27 -56.15 -41.24
C MET A 539 -6.96 -57.06 -39.98
N ARG A 540 -7.85 -56.89 -38.95
CA ARG A 540 -8.49 -57.89 -38.01
C ARG A 540 -7.62 -58.56 -36.87
N ASN A 541 -8.12 -59.14 -35.74
CA ASN A 541 -9.49 -59.32 -35.15
C ASN A 541 -9.53 -59.71 -33.61
N SER A 542 -10.66 -59.38 -32.92
CA SER A 542 -11.45 -60.12 -31.87
C SER A 542 -10.97 -60.64 -30.46
N HIS A 543 -11.89 -60.45 -29.47
CA HIS A 543 -12.22 -61.04 -28.12
C HIS A 543 -11.61 -62.35 -27.55
N PRO A 544 -11.52 -62.49 -26.19
CA PRO A 544 -12.53 -63.15 -25.27
C PRO A 544 -13.18 -62.20 -24.19
N ALA A 545 -13.74 -62.51 -22.97
CA ALA A 545 -14.55 -63.60 -22.30
C ALA A 545 -15.13 -63.16 -20.89
N GLY A 546 -15.69 -64.08 -20.04
CA GLY A 546 -16.22 -63.90 -18.63
C GLY A 546 -16.07 -65.22 -17.78
N PRO A 547 -16.87 -65.62 -16.74
CA PRO A 547 -18.03 -64.99 -16.01
C PRO A 547 -18.26 -65.34 -14.47
N MET A 548 -19.38 -64.87 -13.85
CA MET A 548 -20.17 -65.46 -12.68
C MET A 548 -19.56 -65.51 -11.23
N LEU A 549 -20.25 -65.79 -10.07
CA LEU A 549 -21.67 -66.12 -9.68
C LEU A 549 -22.16 -65.52 -8.29
N ALA A 550 -22.85 -66.24 -7.36
CA ALA A 550 -23.68 -65.72 -6.23
C ALA A 550 -23.99 -66.70 -5.02
N ASP A 551 -24.82 -66.25 -4.03
CA ASP A 551 -25.72 -66.96 -3.03
C ASP A 551 -25.48 -66.82 -1.47
N SER A 552 -26.36 -67.40 -0.60
CA SER A 552 -26.90 -66.80 0.68
C SER A 552 -27.22 -67.73 1.92
N ARG A 553 -27.82 -67.17 3.03
CA ARG A 553 -28.48 -67.76 4.28
C ARG A 553 -27.62 -67.96 5.58
N TYR A 554 -28.10 -68.00 6.88
CA TYR A 554 -29.32 -67.55 7.65
C TYR A 554 -29.09 -67.64 9.23
N GLU A 555 -29.85 -66.86 10.05
CA GLU A 555 -30.23 -66.90 11.53
C GLU A 555 -29.39 -67.50 12.72
N ASP A 556 -29.10 -66.67 13.75
CA ASP A 556 -29.60 -66.61 15.18
C ASP A 556 -29.66 -67.84 16.17
N PRO A 557 -29.98 -67.70 17.51
CA PRO A 557 -30.11 -66.49 18.40
C PRO A 557 -29.28 -66.42 19.75
N PRO A 558 -29.69 -66.79 21.02
CA PRO A 558 -29.45 -65.92 22.22
C PRO A 558 -29.01 -66.57 23.59
N HIS A 559 -28.59 -65.75 24.59
CA HIS A 559 -28.91 -65.83 26.07
C HIS A 559 -28.25 -64.68 26.92
N ALA A 560 -28.60 -64.51 28.21
CA ALA A 560 -28.29 -63.37 29.13
C ALA A 560 -28.01 -63.87 30.60
N PRO A 561 -27.96 -63.08 31.75
CA PRO A 561 -28.18 -61.63 32.03
C PRO A 561 -27.31 -60.95 33.16
N ALA A 562 -27.64 -59.67 33.53
CA ALA A 562 -27.54 -59.00 34.87
C ALA A 562 -26.15 -58.63 35.51
N THR A 563 -25.93 -57.66 36.44
CA THR A 563 -26.65 -56.45 36.96
C THR A 563 -25.74 -55.50 37.81
N LEU A 564 -25.97 -54.17 37.74
CA LEU A 564 -25.87 -53.09 38.80
C LEU A 564 -24.80 -53.10 39.95
N ARG A 565 -23.90 -52.08 39.99
CA ARG A 565 -23.82 -50.97 41.02
C ARG A 565 -22.50 -50.13 40.97
N THR A 566 -22.53 -48.95 41.60
CA THR A 566 -21.44 -47.96 41.85
C THR A 566 -21.02 -47.99 43.36
N PRO A 567 -20.16 -47.12 43.97
CA PRO A 567 -19.41 -45.93 43.47
C PRO A 567 -17.95 -45.69 44.04
N LEU A 568 -17.33 -44.57 43.61
CA LEU A 568 -16.43 -43.63 44.34
C LEU A 568 -14.95 -43.93 44.76
N CYS A 569 -14.14 -42.86 44.61
CA CYS A 569 -12.96 -42.38 45.38
C CYS A 569 -11.58 -43.10 45.44
N ALA A 570 -10.66 -42.58 44.61
CA ALA A 570 -9.50 -41.73 44.99
C ALA A 570 -8.26 -42.25 45.78
N ALA A 571 -7.12 -41.60 45.49
CA ALA A 571 -5.81 -41.56 46.19
C ALA A 571 -4.93 -42.84 46.19
N ALA A 572 -3.59 -42.79 46.29
CA ALA A 572 -2.57 -41.75 45.96
C ALA A 572 -1.12 -42.34 46.05
N ALA A 573 -0.12 -41.60 45.54
CA ALA A 573 1.30 -41.62 45.95
C ALA A 573 2.17 -42.89 45.65
N VAL A 574 3.25 -42.82 44.83
CA VAL A 574 4.67 -42.48 45.15
C VAL A 574 5.45 -43.59 45.91
N THR A 575 6.60 -44.14 45.46
CA THR A 575 7.34 -44.12 44.16
C THR A 575 7.92 -45.54 43.86
N LYS A 576 9.20 -45.97 43.71
CA LYS A 576 10.56 -45.35 43.62
C LYS A 576 11.63 -46.36 43.11
N LEU A 577 12.63 -45.85 42.35
CA LEU A 577 14.01 -46.36 42.09
C LEU A 577 14.27 -47.81 41.57
N GLY A 578 15.06 -47.90 40.47
CA GLY A 578 16.23 -48.81 40.43
C GLY A 578 16.47 -49.72 39.20
N ALA A 579 17.20 -49.20 38.18
CA ALA A 579 18.22 -49.84 37.31
C ALA A 579 18.25 -51.38 37.02
N HIS A 580 18.69 -51.90 35.87
CA HIS A 580 19.00 -51.40 34.51
C HIS A 580 19.22 -52.63 33.58
N THR A 581 18.80 -52.62 32.31
CA THR A 581 19.24 -53.62 31.29
C THR A 581 18.95 -53.14 29.85
N PHE A 582 19.50 -53.82 28.84
CA PHE A 582 19.76 -53.30 27.48
C PHE A 582 19.61 -54.40 26.40
N ILE A 583 19.50 -54.12 25.07
CA ILE A 583 19.52 -52.81 24.40
C ILE A 583 18.22 -52.50 23.61
N PRO A 584 17.83 -53.20 22.50
CA PRO A 584 17.13 -52.51 21.41
C PRO A 584 15.71 -53.03 21.11
N ARG A 585 14.87 -52.18 20.50
CA ARG A 585 13.62 -52.59 19.85
C ARG A 585 13.42 -51.90 18.49
N SER A 586 13.02 -52.71 17.53
CA SER A 586 12.31 -52.31 16.31
C SER A 586 10.98 -53.10 16.26
N PRO A 587 10.16 -53.00 15.19
CA PRO A 587 8.90 -52.26 15.22
C PRO A 587 7.64 -53.15 15.28
N PRO A 588 6.45 -52.54 15.37
CA PRO A 588 5.23 -53.11 14.80
C PRO A 588 4.64 -52.25 13.65
N PHE A 589 3.95 -52.91 12.73
CA PHE A 589 3.29 -52.30 11.56
C PHE A 589 1.84 -51.86 11.82
N PHE A 590 1.30 -51.11 10.86
CA PHE A 590 -0.09 -50.64 10.74
C PHE A 590 -1.17 -51.71 10.95
N PRO A 591 -2.42 -51.26 11.21
CA PRO A 591 -3.41 -51.39 10.12
C PRO A 591 -4.03 -50.06 9.66
N ALA A 592 -4.46 -50.05 8.40
CA ALA A 592 -5.28 -48.99 7.79
C ALA A 592 -6.78 -49.38 7.89
N SER A 593 -7.78 -48.57 7.53
CA SER A 593 -7.82 -47.21 6.98
C SER A 593 -9.18 -46.56 7.32
N ALA A 594 -9.20 -45.29 7.72
CA ALA A 594 -10.43 -44.48 7.72
C ALA A 594 -10.38 -43.47 6.57
N LEU A 595 -11.36 -43.51 5.67
CA LEU A 595 -11.49 -42.58 4.54
C LEU A 595 -11.79 -41.17 5.05
N ARG A 596 -10.74 -40.35 5.24
CA ARG A 596 -10.91 -38.90 5.44
C ARG A 596 -11.26 -38.25 4.12
N THR A 597 -12.47 -37.68 4.05
CA THR A 597 -12.88 -36.71 3.03
C THR A 597 -11.85 -35.59 2.91
N PHE A 598 -11.49 -35.21 1.68
CA PHE A 598 -10.68 -34.02 1.41
C PHE A 598 -11.45 -32.74 1.80
N SER A 599 -11.35 -32.34 3.07
CA SER A 599 -11.74 -30.99 3.50
C SER A 599 -10.71 -29.99 3.00
N SER A 600 -11.17 -28.91 2.38
CA SER A 600 -10.30 -27.84 1.88
C SER A 600 -9.53 -27.20 3.03
N THR A 601 -8.19 -27.26 2.98
CA THR A 601 -7.31 -26.53 3.89
C THR A 601 -7.33 -25.03 3.56
N HIS A 602 -8.38 -24.35 4.02
CA HIS A 602 -8.39 -22.89 4.05
C HIS A 602 -7.16 -22.40 4.82
N LYS A 603 -6.32 -21.61 4.14
CA LYS A 603 -5.18 -20.94 4.76
C LYS A 603 -5.70 -20.09 5.91
N MET A 604 -5.30 -20.40 7.14
CA MET A 604 -5.61 -19.55 8.29
C MET A 604 -4.99 -18.17 8.05
N LYS A 605 -5.79 -17.12 8.18
CA LYS A 605 -5.34 -15.74 8.02
C LYS A 605 -4.77 -15.26 9.35
N ALA A 606 -3.70 -14.47 9.32
CA ALA A 606 -3.15 -13.85 10.52
C ALA A 606 -4.15 -12.92 11.22
N LEU A 607 -5.02 -12.26 10.45
CA LEU A 607 -6.18 -11.53 10.94
C LEU A 607 -7.49 -12.20 10.48
N THR A 608 -8.38 -12.46 11.42
CA THR A 608 -9.77 -12.91 11.20
C THR A 608 -10.74 -11.92 11.85
N ILE A 609 -12.04 -12.12 11.66
CA ILE A 609 -13.06 -11.33 12.37
C ILE A 609 -13.03 -11.61 13.89
N ASP A 610 -12.47 -12.74 14.30
CA ASP A 610 -12.41 -13.16 15.70
C ASP A 610 -11.31 -12.39 16.46
N ASN A 611 -10.10 -12.29 15.88
CA ASN A 611 -8.92 -11.72 16.54
C ASN A 611 -8.62 -10.24 16.24
N VAL A 612 -9.32 -9.58 15.32
CA VAL A 612 -9.25 -8.12 15.16
C VAL A 612 -9.85 -7.42 16.39
N ASN A 613 -9.30 -6.24 16.74
CA ASN A 613 -9.64 -5.46 17.94
C ASN A 613 -11.18 -5.33 18.13
N PRO A 614 -11.75 -5.77 19.28
CA PRO A 614 -13.20 -5.72 19.52
C PRO A 614 -13.78 -4.29 19.51
N HIS A 615 -13.01 -3.30 19.96
CA HIS A 615 -13.39 -1.89 19.99
C HIS A 615 -13.55 -1.30 18.57
N VAL A 616 -12.78 -1.82 17.61
CA VAL A 616 -12.90 -1.51 16.17
C VAL A 616 -14.07 -2.28 15.53
N LYS A 617 -14.42 -3.48 16.02
CA LYS A 617 -15.63 -4.21 15.57
C LYS A 617 -16.93 -3.59 16.06
N ALA A 618 -16.92 -3.01 17.26
CA ALA A 618 -18.06 -2.31 17.84
C ALA A 618 -18.32 -0.94 17.18
N ALA A 619 -17.29 -0.31 16.61
CA ALA A 619 -17.37 1.04 16.05
C ALA A 619 -18.22 1.07 14.76
N LYS A 620 -19.42 1.66 14.85
CA LYS A 620 -20.34 1.87 13.72
C LYS A 620 -20.16 3.27 13.12
N TYR A 621 -20.08 3.37 11.80
CA TYR A 621 -20.01 4.66 11.08
C TYR A 621 -20.93 4.66 9.85
N ALA A 622 -22.22 4.94 10.07
CA ALA A 622 -23.29 4.74 9.09
C ALA A 622 -23.16 5.56 7.79
N VAL A 623 -22.41 6.67 7.81
CA VAL A 623 -22.24 7.59 6.66
C VAL A 623 -21.56 6.91 5.45
N ARG A 624 -20.96 5.73 5.62
CA ARG A 624 -20.41 4.89 4.54
C ARG A 624 -20.89 3.43 4.59
N GLY A 625 -22.12 3.19 5.06
CA GLY A 625 -22.74 1.86 5.14
C GLY A 625 -23.29 1.30 3.82
N GLU A 626 -24.12 0.25 3.91
CA GLU A 626 -24.65 -0.53 2.76
C GLU A 626 -25.26 0.35 1.65
N LEU A 627 -26.11 1.33 1.99
CA LEU A 627 -26.75 2.22 1.03
C LEU A 627 -25.72 2.97 0.16
N ALA A 628 -24.59 3.39 0.74
CA ALA A 628 -23.54 4.08 0.01
C ALA A 628 -22.88 3.14 -1.02
N VAL A 629 -22.57 1.90 -0.63
CA VAL A 629 -22.00 0.87 -1.52
C VAL A 629 -22.98 0.59 -2.67
N LYS A 630 -24.25 0.32 -2.35
CA LYS A 630 -25.32 0.06 -3.33
C LYS A 630 -25.53 1.23 -4.30
N SER A 631 -25.40 2.47 -3.82
CA SER A 631 -25.48 3.66 -4.67
C SER A 631 -24.34 3.76 -5.69
N GLU A 632 -23.11 3.39 -5.32
CA GLU A 632 -21.98 3.35 -6.26
C GLU A 632 -22.10 2.17 -7.23
N GLU A 633 -22.66 1.03 -6.81
CA GLU A 633 -22.99 -0.08 -7.72
C GLU A 633 -24.01 0.35 -8.79
N TYR A 634 -25.10 1.02 -8.39
CA TYR A 634 -26.09 1.57 -9.31
C TYR A 634 -25.50 2.63 -10.25
N ARG A 635 -24.65 3.53 -9.74
CA ARG A 635 -23.91 4.50 -10.56
C ARG A 635 -22.99 3.78 -11.56
N ALA A 636 -22.30 2.73 -11.15
CA ALA A 636 -21.42 1.93 -11.99
C ALA A 636 -22.14 0.98 -12.97
N ARG A 637 -23.45 0.72 -12.79
CA ARG A 637 -24.31 0.07 -13.79
C ARG A 637 -24.73 1.08 -14.86
N LEU A 638 -25.32 2.20 -14.45
CA LEU A 638 -25.77 3.28 -15.33
C LEU A 638 -24.63 3.85 -16.20
N ALA A 639 -23.44 4.05 -15.63
CA ALA A 639 -22.26 4.51 -16.37
C ALA A 639 -21.75 3.52 -17.45
N LYS A 640 -22.22 2.27 -17.45
CA LYS A 640 -21.95 1.26 -18.50
C LYS A 640 -23.09 1.13 -19.51
N GLY A 641 -24.17 1.91 -19.38
CA GLY A 641 -25.41 1.76 -20.14
C GLY A 641 -26.31 0.62 -19.65
N ASP A 642 -25.93 -0.11 -18.60
CA ASP A 642 -26.80 -1.11 -17.97
C ASP A 642 -27.84 -0.42 -17.08
N LYS A 643 -28.92 0.07 -17.69
CA LYS A 643 -30.10 0.49 -16.94
C LYS A 643 -30.87 -0.71 -16.37
N GLY A 644 -30.96 -1.80 -17.14
CA GLY A 644 -31.62 -3.04 -16.75
C GLY A 644 -33.04 -2.81 -16.20
N ASP A 645 -33.18 -3.11 -14.91
CA ASP A 645 -34.38 -3.03 -14.07
C ASP A 645 -34.56 -1.69 -13.33
N LEU A 646 -33.55 -0.80 -13.36
CA LEU A 646 -33.56 0.42 -12.55
C LEU A 646 -34.63 1.43 -13.04
N PRO A 647 -35.53 1.92 -12.16
CA PRO A 647 -36.58 2.85 -12.56
C PRO A 647 -36.06 4.27 -12.87
N PHE A 648 -34.84 4.61 -12.43
CA PHE A 648 -34.18 5.90 -12.61
C PHE A 648 -33.05 5.85 -13.65
N ASP A 649 -32.53 7.02 -14.01
CA ASP A 649 -31.45 7.25 -14.98
C ASP A 649 -30.13 7.72 -14.34
N THR A 650 -30.18 8.15 -13.07
CA THR A 650 -29.13 8.90 -12.37
C THR A 650 -29.17 8.58 -10.87
N VAL A 651 -28.00 8.51 -10.23
CA VAL A 651 -27.86 8.30 -8.78
C VAL A 651 -27.41 9.58 -8.09
N ILE A 652 -28.26 10.10 -7.20
CA ILE A 652 -28.06 11.34 -6.45
C ILE A 652 -27.46 11.01 -5.08
N SER A 653 -26.22 11.46 -4.83
CA SER A 653 -25.54 11.30 -3.53
C SER A 653 -25.99 12.38 -2.54
N ALA A 654 -27.21 12.25 -2.02
CA ALA A 654 -27.74 13.07 -0.92
C ALA A 654 -27.29 12.58 0.47
N ASN A 655 -26.31 11.67 0.54
CA ASN A 655 -25.85 11.00 1.75
C ASN A 655 -24.61 11.63 2.40
N ILE A 656 -23.76 12.35 1.64
CA ILE A 656 -22.44 12.81 2.09
C ILE A 656 -22.24 14.33 1.95
N GLY A 657 -21.75 14.95 3.02
CA GLY A 657 -21.38 16.37 3.04
C GLY A 657 -20.06 16.68 2.33
N ASN A 658 -19.96 16.43 1.02
CA ASN A 658 -18.75 16.66 0.21
C ASN A 658 -19.06 17.59 -0.99
N PRO A 659 -18.96 18.92 -0.84
CA PRO A 659 -19.56 19.86 -1.80
C PRO A 659 -19.01 19.75 -3.23
N GLN A 660 -17.70 19.58 -3.39
CA GLN A 660 -17.06 19.53 -4.72
C GLN A 660 -17.29 18.21 -5.47
N GLN A 661 -17.76 17.16 -4.79
CA GLN A 661 -18.27 15.94 -5.44
C GLN A 661 -19.70 16.13 -5.98
N LEU A 662 -20.35 17.25 -5.65
CA LEU A 662 -21.73 17.60 -5.97
C LEU A 662 -21.77 18.97 -6.69
N ASP A 663 -20.81 19.17 -7.59
CA ASP A 663 -20.66 20.32 -8.50
C ASP A 663 -20.53 21.72 -7.87
N GLN A 664 -20.27 21.83 -6.55
CA GLN A 664 -19.78 23.10 -5.99
C GLN A 664 -18.39 23.39 -6.58
N LYS A 665 -18.28 24.50 -7.32
CA LYS A 665 -16.99 24.95 -7.86
C LYS A 665 -16.05 25.37 -6.71
N PRO A 666 -14.74 25.05 -6.79
CA PRO A 666 -13.77 25.56 -5.84
C PRO A 666 -13.58 27.07 -6.04
N ILE A 667 -13.21 27.78 -4.97
CA ILE A 667 -12.96 29.23 -5.01
C ILE A 667 -11.67 29.50 -5.79
N THR A 668 -11.72 30.39 -6.78
CA THR A 668 -10.61 30.63 -7.72
C THR A 668 -9.35 31.09 -6.99
N PHE A 669 -9.47 32.06 -6.08
CA PHE A 669 -8.35 32.57 -5.29
C PHE A 669 -7.58 31.45 -4.56
N PHE A 670 -8.31 30.53 -3.93
CA PHE A 670 -7.74 29.43 -3.13
C PHE A 670 -6.92 28.49 -4.03
N ARG A 671 -7.43 28.17 -5.23
CA ARG A 671 -6.74 27.30 -6.18
C ARG A 671 -5.56 27.98 -6.89
N GLN A 672 -5.67 29.28 -7.19
CA GLN A 672 -4.55 30.03 -7.76
C GLN A 672 -3.37 30.12 -6.77
N VAL A 673 -3.62 30.50 -5.50
CA VAL A 673 -2.57 30.51 -4.46
C VAL A 673 -2.01 29.11 -4.21
N ALA A 674 -2.87 28.09 -4.07
CA ALA A 674 -2.44 26.70 -3.89
C ALA A 674 -1.50 26.21 -5.00
N SER A 675 -1.79 26.57 -6.26
CA SER A 675 -0.94 26.19 -7.41
C SER A 675 0.47 26.78 -7.37
N ILE A 676 0.65 27.96 -6.76
CA ILE A 676 1.97 28.60 -6.61
C ILE A 676 2.73 27.99 -5.43
N VAL A 677 2.08 27.74 -4.28
CA VAL A 677 2.81 27.19 -3.12
C VAL A 677 3.24 25.73 -3.34
N GLU A 678 2.50 24.96 -4.14
CA GLU A 678 2.87 23.61 -4.61
C GLU A 678 3.94 23.64 -5.72
N ASN A 679 4.06 24.73 -6.49
CA ASN A 679 5.10 24.91 -7.51
C ASN A 679 5.71 26.32 -7.48
N PRO A 680 6.62 26.62 -6.53
CA PRO A 680 7.16 27.96 -6.32
C PRO A 680 7.91 28.54 -7.53
N LEU A 681 8.40 27.70 -8.46
CA LEU A 681 9.05 28.12 -9.70
C LEU A 681 8.15 29.00 -10.58
N LEU A 682 6.82 28.95 -10.40
CA LEU A 682 5.89 29.85 -11.07
C LEU A 682 6.12 31.33 -10.73
N LEU A 683 6.76 31.65 -9.60
CA LEU A 683 7.15 33.02 -9.22
C LEU A 683 8.31 33.57 -10.06
N GLU A 684 9.12 32.71 -10.69
CA GLU A 684 10.14 33.14 -11.66
C GLU A 684 9.50 33.62 -12.98
N HIS A 685 8.22 33.36 -13.18
CA HIS A 685 7.47 33.61 -14.42
C HIS A 685 6.15 34.36 -14.14
N GLU A 686 6.18 35.35 -13.25
CA GLU A 686 4.99 36.13 -12.85
C GLU A 686 4.22 36.77 -14.02
N GLU A 687 4.89 37.15 -15.11
CA GLU A 687 4.20 37.68 -16.30
C GLU A 687 3.37 36.61 -17.02
N VAL A 688 3.71 35.33 -16.89
CA VAL A 688 2.88 34.21 -17.37
C VAL A 688 1.68 34.00 -16.43
N LEU A 689 1.87 34.13 -15.11
CA LEU A 689 0.77 34.09 -14.14
C LEU A 689 -0.24 35.22 -14.40
N LYS A 690 0.23 36.46 -14.51
CA LYS A 690 -0.59 37.67 -14.68
C LYS A 690 -1.25 37.73 -16.06
N ASN A 691 -0.45 37.65 -17.13
CA ASN A 691 -0.93 37.90 -18.50
C ASN A 691 -1.41 36.64 -19.22
N GLY A 692 -0.86 35.47 -18.88
CA GLY A 692 -1.24 34.18 -19.48
C GLY A 692 -2.36 33.44 -18.76
N LEU A 693 -2.35 33.45 -17.42
CA LEU A 693 -3.34 32.74 -16.58
C LEU A 693 -4.33 33.68 -15.87
N GLY A 694 -4.16 35.01 -15.97
CA GLY A 694 -5.07 36.00 -15.40
C GLY A 694 -5.00 36.17 -13.87
N TYR A 695 -3.98 35.58 -13.22
CA TYR A 695 -3.77 35.63 -11.78
C TYR A 695 -3.57 37.09 -11.32
N LYS A 696 -4.03 37.40 -10.11
CA LYS A 696 -3.97 38.75 -9.54
C LYS A 696 -2.72 38.95 -8.69
N GLN A 697 -2.39 40.21 -8.42
CA GLN A 697 -1.19 40.56 -7.65
C GLN A 697 -1.29 40.08 -6.18
N ASP A 698 -2.46 40.18 -5.57
CA ASP A 698 -2.75 39.69 -4.22
C ASP A 698 -2.65 38.16 -4.08
N VAL A 699 -2.96 37.39 -5.13
CA VAL A 699 -2.69 35.94 -5.20
C VAL A 699 -1.19 35.65 -5.11
N ILE A 700 -0.38 36.38 -5.87
CA ILE A 700 1.08 36.21 -5.95
C ILE A 700 1.72 36.62 -4.62
N ASP A 701 1.33 37.76 -4.05
CA ASP A 701 1.82 38.23 -2.76
C ASP A 701 1.35 37.36 -1.59
N ARG A 702 0.14 36.77 -1.67
CA ARG A 702 -0.30 35.74 -0.72
C ARG A 702 0.57 34.48 -0.79
N ALA A 703 0.87 33.99 -1.98
CA ALA A 703 1.73 32.82 -2.15
C ALA A 703 3.16 33.09 -1.64
N ARG A 704 3.73 34.26 -1.95
CA ARG A 704 5.03 34.72 -1.41
C ARG A 704 5.02 34.80 0.13
N LYS A 705 3.96 35.37 0.74
CA LYS A 705 3.78 35.39 2.21
C LYS A 705 3.76 33.96 2.77
N LEU A 706 2.91 33.09 2.23
CA LEU A 706 2.77 31.72 2.73
C LEU A 706 4.08 30.91 2.62
N LEU A 707 4.80 31.03 1.51
CA LEU A 707 6.12 30.40 1.34
C LEU A 707 7.16 30.95 2.33
N LYS A 708 7.10 32.24 2.69
CA LYS A 708 7.93 32.80 3.77
C LYS A 708 7.51 32.28 5.16
N ASP A 709 6.21 32.15 5.42
CA ASP A 709 5.65 31.72 6.71
C ASP A 709 5.85 30.21 7.00
N VAL A 710 6.00 29.38 5.95
CA VAL A 710 6.16 27.91 6.09
C VAL A 710 7.49 27.36 5.55
N GLY A 711 8.27 28.14 4.79
CA GLY A 711 9.50 27.72 4.12
C GLY A 711 9.26 26.82 2.91
N SER A 712 8.69 25.62 3.12
CA SER A 712 8.36 24.67 2.05
C SER A 712 7.13 23.85 2.41
N VAL A 713 6.16 23.73 1.48
CA VAL A 713 4.95 22.92 1.70
C VAL A 713 5.22 21.42 1.72
N GLY A 714 6.40 20.98 1.27
CA GLY A 714 6.86 19.59 1.31
C GLY A 714 7.68 19.23 2.57
N ALA A 715 7.95 20.19 3.45
CA ALA A 715 8.62 19.95 4.73
C ALA A 715 7.60 19.77 5.87
N TYR A 716 8.05 19.25 7.01
CA TYR A 716 7.25 19.29 8.24
C TYR A 716 7.26 20.68 8.84
N SER A 717 6.10 21.20 9.25
CA SER A 717 6.01 22.35 10.14
C SER A 717 6.30 21.93 11.59
N GLN A 718 6.26 22.88 12.53
CA GLN A 718 6.05 22.56 13.95
C GLN A 718 4.80 21.67 14.11
N SER A 719 4.77 20.79 15.12
CA SER A 719 3.65 19.83 15.30
C SER A 719 2.31 20.48 15.63
N GLN A 720 2.35 21.65 16.25
CA GLN A 720 1.18 22.50 16.48
C GLN A 720 0.67 23.17 15.20
N GLY A 721 1.46 23.19 14.12
CA GLY A 721 1.22 23.95 12.89
C GLY A 721 2.17 25.17 12.75
N ALA A 722 2.32 25.66 11.52
CA ALA A 722 3.22 26.76 11.18
C ALA A 722 2.88 28.06 11.95
N PRO A 723 3.85 28.73 12.60
CA PRO A 723 3.61 29.91 13.45
C PRO A 723 2.77 31.01 12.79
N GLY A 724 3.17 31.50 11.61
CA GLY A 724 2.48 32.58 10.91
C GLY A 724 1.03 32.24 10.52
N ILE A 725 0.71 30.95 10.37
CA ILE A 725 -0.66 30.49 10.10
C ILE A 725 -1.47 30.46 11.40
N ARG A 726 -0.89 30.00 12.52
CA ARG A 726 -1.53 30.06 13.85
C ARG A 726 -1.82 31.50 14.28
N GLU A 727 -0.93 32.43 13.94
CA GLU A 727 -1.17 33.86 14.13
C GLU A 727 -2.37 34.40 13.33
N GLU A 728 -2.53 34.04 12.06
CA GLU A 728 -3.68 34.51 11.27
C GLU A 728 -5.00 33.87 11.70
N VAL A 729 -4.97 32.63 12.21
CA VAL A 729 -6.12 32.03 12.91
C VAL A 729 -6.43 32.81 14.19
N ALA A 730 -5.43 33.19 14.99
CA ALA A 730 -5.66 34.01 16.20
C ALA A 730 -6.31 35.35 15.85
N LYS A 731 -5.72 36.09 14.90
CA LYS A 731 -6.25 37.39 14.42
C LYS A 731 -7.66 37.25 13.83
N PHE A 732 -8.01 36.11 13.23
CA PHE A 732 -9.37 35.83 12.77
C PHE A 732 -10.36 35.62 13.92
N ILE A 733 -10.01 34.80 14.90
CA ILE A 733 -10.88 34.54 16.05
C ILE A 733 -11.11 35.84 16.83
N GLU A 734 -10.08 36.67 16.97
CA GLU A 734 -10.20 38.01 17.57
C GLU A 734 -11.15 38.93 16.78
N ARG A 735 -11.02 38.99 15.45
CA ARG A 735 -11.97 39.72 14.58
C ARG A 735 -13.41 39.19 14.66
N ARG A 736 -13.59 37.88 14.86
CA ARG A 736 -14.90 37.20 14.93
C ARG A 736 -15.59 37.41 16.28
N ASP A 737 -14.84 37.25 17.37
CA ASP A 737 -15.40 37.15 18.73
C ASP A 737 -15.37 38.49 19.50
N GLY A 738 -14.50 39.44 19.07
CA GLY A 738 -14.25 40.69 19.79
C GLY A 738 -13.31 40.54 21.00
N TYR A 739 -12.66 39.39 21.14
CA TYR A 739 -11.77 39.04 22.25
C TYR A 739 -10.52 38.34 21.71
N SER A 740 -9.35 38.65 22.27
CA SER A 740 -8.06 38.16 21.79
C SER A 740 -7.94 36.61 21.79
N ALA A 741 -7.08 36.13 20.90
CA ALA A 741 -6.67 34.73 20.77
C ALA A 741 -5.15 34.64 20.92
N ASP A 742 -4.68 33.54 21.52
CA ASP A 742 -3.26 33.25 21.63
C ASP A 742 -2.84 32.26 20.53
N PRO A 743 -1.92 32.62 19.62
CA PRO A 743 -1.36 31.68 18.64
C PRO A 743 -0.79 30.39 19.27
N ALA A 744 -0.32 30.45 20.52
CA ALA A 744 0.16 29.29 21.27
C ALA A 744 -0.95 28.39 21.81
N ASN A 745 -2.23 28.78 21.74
CA ASN A 745 -3.39 27.95 22.10
C ASN A 745 -4.08 27.30 20.89
N ILE A 746 -3.65 27.64 19.68
CA ILE A 746 -4.23 27.14 18.42
C ILE A 746 -3.41 25.97 17.89
N PHE A 747 -4.06 24.87 17.55
CA PHE A 747 -3.46 23.67 16.98
C PHE A 747 -4.06 23.41 15.60
N LEU A 748 -3.22 23.36 14.56
CA LEU A 748 -3.65 22.99 13.21
C LEU A 748 -3.82 21.46 13.12
N SER A 749 -4.75 20.99 12.28
CA SER A 749 -5.21 19.60 12.25
C SER A 749 -5.57 19.11 10.85
N ASN A 750 -5.68 17.79 10.68
CA ASN A 750 -6.02 17.10 9.42
C ASN A 750 -7.52 17.19 9.10
N GLY A 751 -8.07 18.40 9.21
CA GLY A 751 -9.47 18.70 9.45
C GLY A 751 -9.86 18.42 10.89
N ALA A 752 -10.94 19.06 11.36
CA ALA A 752 -11.43 18.97 12.75
C ALA A 752 -11.52 17.52 13.27
N SER A 753 -11.78 16.54 12.41
CA SER A 753 -11.83 15.11 12.77
C SER A 753 -10.56 14.57 13.45
N SER A 754 -9.35 15.07 13.11
CA SER A 754 -8.14 14.67 13.84
C SER A 754 -7.93 15.47 15.12
N GLY A 755 -8.50 16.68 15.23
CA GLY A 755 -8.58 17.43 16.47
C GLY A 755 -9.49 16.74 17.49
N VAL A 756 -10.71 16.37 17.08
CA VAL A 756 -11.63 15.52 17.88
C VAL A 756 -10.92 14.25 18.33
N ASN A 757 -10.25 13.54 17.42
CA ASN A 757 -9.56 12.29 17.77
C ASN A 757 -8.41 12.53 18.76
N ALA A 758 -7.58 13.56 18.58
CA ALA A 758 -6.48 13.87 19.49
C ALA A 758 -6.97 14.29 20.88
N LEU A 759 -8.01 15.13 20.96
CA LEU A 759 -8.61 15.54 22.23
C LEU A 759 -9.24 14.35 22.96
N LEU A 760 -10.03 13.52 22.27
CA LEU A 760 -10.64 12.33 22.88
C LEU A 760 -9.58 11.29 23.30
N HIS A 761 -8.48 11.12 22.57
CA HIS A 761 -7.35 10.27 22.97
C HIS A 761 -6.65 10.71 24.26
N VAL A 762 -6.72 12.00 24.63
CA VAL A 762 -6.15 12.52 25.88
C VAL A 762 -7.18 12.56 27.02
N ILE A 763 -8.46 12.81 26.70
CA ILE A 763 -9.56 12.82 27.69
C ILE A 763 -9.90 11.40 28.17
N CYS A 764 -9.97 10.44 27.25
CA CYS A 764 -10.46 9.08 27.51
C CYS A 764 -9.36 8.17 28.07
N GLU A 765 -9.48 7.81 29.34
CA GLU A 765 -8.49 6.99 30.04
C GLU A 765 -8.85 5.50 30.02
N ASN A 766 -10.14 5.18 30.17
CA ASN A 766 -10.68 3.82 30.22
C ASN A 766 -12.20 3.81 30.02
N GLU A 767 -12.83 2.63 30.12
CA GLU A 767 -14.27 2.40 29.94
C GLU A 767 -15.17 3.24 30.85
N LYS A 768 -14.67 3.67 32.01
CA LYS A 768 -15.42 4.54 32.93
C LYS A 768 -15.32 6.02 32.56
N THR A 769 -14.46 6.43 31.63
CA THR A 769 -14.48 7.82 31.17
C THR A 769 -15.71 8.06 30.30
N GLY A 770 -16.57 8.96 30.75
CA GLY A 770 -17.80 9.38 30.07
C GLY A 770 -17.61 10.63 29.23
N VAL A 771 -18.22 10.66 28.05
CA VAL A 771 -18.33 11.87 27.22
C VAL A 771 -19.79 12.09 26.83
N LEU A 772 -20.34 13.24 27.24
CA LEU A 772 -21.68 13.68 26.85
C LEU A 772 -21.72 14.01 25.36
N ILE A 773 -22.62 13.36 24.62
CA ILE A 773 -22.80 13.54 23.17
C ILE A 773 -24.28 13.77 22.83
N PRO A 774 -24.60 14.65 21.86
CA PRO A 774 -25.97 14.89 21.47
C PRO A 774 -26.56 13.66 20.75
N ILE A 775 -27.88 13.51 20.78
CA ILE A 775 -28.65 12.58 19.96
C ILE A 775 -29.75 13.38 19.26
N PRO A 776 -29.77 13.40 17.92
CA PRO A 776 -28.85 12.73 16.98
C PRO A 776 -27.45 13.39 16.91
N GLN A 777 -26.39 12.60 16.67
CA GLN A 777 -25.01 13.11 16.48
C GLN A 777 -24.37 12.68 15.15
N TYR A 778 -23.39 13.49 14.71
CA TYR A 778 -22.45 13.09 13.68
C TYR A 778 -21.62 11.87 14.16
N PRO A 779 -21.69 10.68 13.53
CA PRO A 779 -21.19 9.42 14.11
C PRO A 779 -19.68 9.28 14.32
N LEU A 780 -18.89 10.35 14.13
CA LEU A 780 -17.49 10.38 14.49
C LEU A 780 -17.30 10.16 16.01
N TYR A 781 -18.13 10.79 16.85
CA TYR A 781 -17.96 10.73 18.30
C TYR A 781 -18.21 9.34 18.85
N THR A 782 -19.35 8.73 18.52
CA THR A 782 -19.64 7.32 18.86
C THR A 782 -18.60 6.34 18.30
N ALA A 783 -18.11 6.54 17.08
CA ALA A 783 -17.07 5.68 16.50
C ALA A 783 -15.72 5.81 17.24
N THR A 784 -15.26 7.03 17.54
CA THR A 784 -14.02 7.26 18.29
C THR A 784 -14.13 6.76 19.72
N LEU A 785 -15.21 7.06 20.46
CA LEU A 785 -15.42 6.56 21.83
C LEU A 785 -15.45 5.03 21.87
N SER A 786 -16.10 4.38 20.89
CA SER A 786 -16.06 2.92 20.74
C SER A 786 -14.64 2.39 20.56
N VAL A 787 -13.81 3.02 19.71
CA VAL A 787 -12.41 2.62 19.45
C VAL A 787 -11.50 2.83 20.68
N LEU A 788 -11.76 3.87 21.46
CA LEU A 788 -11.04 4.20 22.69
C LEU A 788 -11.44 3.33 23.89
N ASN A 789 -12.49 2.50 23.75
CA ASN A 789 -13.18 1.84 24.87
C ASN A 789 -13.58 2.85 25.97
N ALA A 790 -14.34 3.88 25.59
CA ALA A 790 -14.86 4.92 26.47
C ALA A 790 -16.40 4.99 26.39
N THR A 791 -17.05 5.46 27.47
CA THR A 791 -18.52 5.45 27.57
C THR A 791 -19.15 6.68 26.89
N PRO A 792 -19.97 6.49 25.83
CA PRO A 792 -20.82 7.56 25.32
C PRO A 792 -21.99 7.81 26.27
N VAL A 793 -22.18 9.07 26.70
CA VAL A 793 -23.33 9.49 27.52
C VAL A 793 -24.28 10.28 26.60
N PRO A 794 -25.32 9.64 26.03
CA PRO A 794 -26.25 10.32 25.13
C PRO A 794 -27.13 11.32 25.88
N TYR A 795 -27.15 12.58 25.45
CA TYR A 795 -28.20 13.55 25.78
C TYR A 795 -29.04 13.85 24.54
N TYR A 796 -30.36 13.98 24.68
CA TYR A 796 -31.24 14.19 23.53
C TYR A 796 -31.39 15.68 23.21
N LEU A 797 -31.40 16.02 21.92
CA LEU A 797 -31.76 17.34 21.42
C LEU A 797 -33.30 17.42 21.28
N ASP A 798 -33.88 18.58 21.61
CA ASP A 798 -35.33 18.75 21.55
C ASP A 798 -35.80 19.17 20.15
N GLU A 799 -36.26 18.19 19.37
CA GLU A 799 -36.86 18.36 18.06
C GLU A 799 -37.99 19.41 18.03
N ALA A 800 -38.85 19.44 19.05
CA ALA A 800 -39.96 20.39 19.13
C ALA A 800 -39.47 21.83 19.30
N SER A 801 -38.35 22.02 20.00
CA SER A 801 -37.60 23.28 20.10
C SER A 801 -36.56 23.45 18.98
N SER A 802 -36.85 22.94 17.77
CA SER A 802 -35.98 23.04 16.58
C SER A 802 -34.57 22.46 16.76
N TRP A 803 -34.46 21.35 17.49
CA TRP A 803 -33.22 20.69 17.90
C TRP A 803 -32.31 21.52 18.82
N GLY A 804 -32.91 22.38 19.64
CA GLY A 804 -32.23 23.07 20.76
C GLY A 804 -31.72 22.10 21.83
N THR A 805 -30.84 22.60 22.71
CA THR A 805 -30.25 21.78 23.78
C THR A 805 -31.09 21.85 25.06
N ASN A 806 -31.82 20.79 25.36
CA ASN A 806 -32.56 20.70 26.62
C ASN A 806 -31.59 20.44 27.79
N LEU A 807 -31.30 21.47 28.58
CA LEU A 807 -30.44 21.35 29.76
C LEU A 807 -30.97 20.33 30.79
N ALA A 808 -32.29 20.09 30.88
CA ALA A 808 -32.84 19.09 31.78
C ALA A 808 -32.44 17.66 31.37
N ASP A 809 -32.46 17.36 30.07
CA ASP A 809 -32.02 16.06 29.55
C ASP A 809 -30.51 15.89 29.67
N VAL A 810 -29.72 16.96 29.46
CA VAL A 810 -28.26 16.96 29.72
C VAL A 810 -27.97 16.65 31.20
N LYS A 811 -28.68 17.30 32.13
CA LYS A 811 -28.53 17.06 33.57
C LYS A 811 -28.92 15.63 33.96
N ALA A 812 -30.08 15.14 33.51
CA ALA A 812 -30.52 13.77 33.78
C ALA A 812 -29.56 12.72 33.21
N SER A 813 -28.99 12.96 32.02
CA SER A 813 -28.03 12.05 31.38
C SER A 813 -26.70 12.00 32.13
N TYR A 814 -26.19 13.15 32.59
CA TYR A 814 -25.02 13.24 33.46
C TYR A 814 -25.25 12.55 34.81
N GLU A 815 -26.36 12.88 35.50
CA GLU A 815 -26.67 12.36 36.83
C GLU A 815 -26.86 10.85 36.81
N LYS A 816 -27.50 10.31 35.77
CA LYS A 816 -27.57 8.86 35.53
C LYS A 816 -26.18 8.25 35.33
N ALA A 817 -25.35 8.80 34.45
CA ALA A 817 -24.04 8.25 34.16
C ALA A 817 -23.13 8.22 35.41
N VAL A 818 -23.17 9.28 36.23
CA VAL A 818 -22.44 9.34 37.50
C VAL A 818 -22.99 8.31 38.51
N ALA A 819 -24.31 8.09 38.57
CA ALA A 819 -24.91 7.04 39.40
C ALA A 819 -24.56 5.62 38.91
N ASP A 820 -24.43 5.41 37.60
CA ASP A 820 -23.94 4.17 36.97
C ASP A 820 -22.40 3.99 37.14
N GLY A 821 -21.70 4.95 37.77
CA GLY A 821 -20.27 4.87 38.09
C GLY A 821 -19.32 5.36 37.01
N VAL A 822 -19.81 6.20 36.08
CA VAL A 822 -19.06 6.81 34.97
C VAL A 822 -18.47 8.16 35.39
N ASP A 823 -17.18 8.34 35.15
CA ASP A 823 -16.42 9.58 35.32
C ASP A 823 -16.60 10.46 34.06
N VAL A 824 -17.65 11.28 34.03
CA VAL A 824 -18.00 12.12 32.88
C VAL A 824 -17.12 13.37 32.85
N ARG A 825 -16.18 13.44 31.89
CA ARG A 825 -15.16 14.51 31.81
C ARG A 825 -15.41 15.58 30.75
N CYS A 826 -16.24 15.30 29.75
CA CYS A 826 -16.40 16.18 28.59
C CYS A 826 -17.86 16.24 28.09
N ILE A 827 -18.26 17.39 27.54
CA ILE A 827 -19.48 17.57 26.75
C ILE A 827 -19.16 18.05 25.34
N VAL A 828 -19.60 17.27 24.35
CA VAL A 828 -19.53 17.60 22.93
C VAL A 828 -20.76 18.41 22.53
N VAL A 829 -20.54 19.48 21.77
CA VAL A 829 -21.60 20.27 21.15
C VAL A 829 -21.27 20.47 19.68
N ILE A 830 -22.25 20.31 18.79
CA ILE A 830 -22.08 20.49 17.33
C ILE A 830 -22.95 21.67 16.91
N ASN A 831 -22.34 22.80 16.52
CA ASN A 831 -23.06 24.04 16.25
C ASN A 831 -22.45 24.85 15.07
N PRO A 832 -23.17 25.06 13.95
CA PRO A 832 -24.46 24.47 13.58
C PRO A 832 -24.46 22.93 13.47
N GLY A 833 -25.59 22.33 13.80
CA GLY A 833 -25.76 20.89 14.03
C GLY A 833 -25.64 19.99 12.79
N ASN A 834 -25.26 18.74 13.02
CA ASN A 834 -25.16 17.67 12.03
C ASN A 834 -25.53 16.36 12.76
N PRO A 835 -26.67 15.71 12.43
CA PRO A 835 -27.42 15.85 11.19
C PRO A 835 -28.47 16.97 11.14
N THR A 836 -28.81 17.60 12.28
CA THR A 836 -30.05 18.37 12.45
C THR A 836 -30.18 19.64 11.61
N GLY A 837 -29.08 20.32 11.30
CA GLY A 837 -29.10 21.63 10.61
C GLY A 837 -29.53 22.82 11.49
N ALA A 838 -29.68 22.61 12.80
CA ALA A 838 -30.01 23.67 13.76
C ALA A 838 -28.82 24.59 14.07
N SER A 839 -29.08 25.81 14.53
CA SER A 839 -28.08 26.74 15.08
C SER A 839 -28.51 27.10 16.50
N LEU A 840 -27.66 26.86 17.50
CA LEU A 840 -28.00 27.04 18.91
C LEU A 840 -28.19 28.52 19.27
N SER A 841 -29.12 28.79 20.19
CA SER A 841 -29.34 30.15 20.68
C SER A 841 -28.24 30.61 21.66
N ALA A 842 -28.14 31.92 21.87
CA ALA A 842 -27.28 32.48 22.92
C ALA A 842 -27.64 31.97 24.33
N ALA A 843 -28.89 31.55 24.56
CA ALA A 843 -29.32 30.99 25.83
C ALA A 843 -28.88 29.53 26.00
N ASP A 844 -28.98 28.70 24.95
CA ASP A 844 -28.48 27.31 24.93
C ASP A 844 -26.98 27.28 25.22
N ILE A 845 -26.20 28.10 24.50
CA ILE A 845 -24.74 28.17 24.63
C ILE A 845 -24.33 28.61 26.04
N ARG A 846 -24.98 29.65 26.60
CA ARG A 846 -24.79 30.05 28.01
C ARG A 846 -25.15 28.93 28.99
N SER A 847 -26.29 28.27 28.79
CA SER A 847 -26.77 27.16 29.66
C SER A 847 -25.79 25.98 29.71
N ILE A 848 -25.17 25.65 28.57
CA ILE A 848 -24.14 24.61 28.47
C ILE A 848 -22.86 25.05 29.20
N LEU A 849 -22.42 26.30 29.02
CA LEU A 849 -21.23 26.83 29.70
C LEU A 849 -21.42 26.93 31.22
N GLU A 850 -22.63 27.28 31.69
CA GLU A 850 -22.97 27.25 33.11
C GLU A 850 -22.95 25.83 33.68
N PHE A 851 -23.48 24.84 32.95
CA PHE A 851 -23.42 23.45 33.37
C PHE A 851 -21.99 22.88 33.37
N ALA A 852 -21.17 23.25 32.38
CA ALA A 852 -19.77 22.86 32.32
C ALA A 852 -18.96 23.46 33.49
N ALA A 853 -19.23 24.72 33.86
CA ALA A 853 -18.65 25.34 35.05
C ALA A 853 -19.13 24.67 36.36
N GLU A 854 -20.41 24.29 36.44
CA GLU A 854 -21.02 23.59 37.60
C GLU A 854 -20.42 22.20 37.81
N LYS A 855 -20.23 21.43 36.74
CA LYS A 855 -19.80 20.01 36.79
C LYS A 855 -18.33 19.76 36.46
N LYS A 856 -17.55 20.80 36.15
CA LYS A 856 -16.14 20.72 35.70
C LYS A 856 -15.95 19.82 34.48
N LEU A 857 -16.72 20.12 33.43
CA LEU A 857 -16.66 19.43 32.14
C LEU A 857 -15.86 20.23 31.11
N ILE A 858 -15.00 19.55 30.36
CA ILE A 858 -14.39 20.10 29.14
C ILE A 858 -15.47 20.26 28.07
N VAL A 859 -15.66 21.47 27.55
CA VAL A 859 -16.56 21.72 26.41
C VAL A 859 -15.81 21.50 25.10
N MET A 860 -16.29 20.58 24.25
CA MET A 860 -15.76 20.34 22.90
C MET A 860 -16.76 20.87 21.86
N ALA A 861 -16.52 22.08 21.36
CA ALA A 861 -17.40 22.75 20.41
C ALA A 861 -16.96 22.51 18.95
N ASP A 862 -17.72 21.68 18.22
CA ASP A 862 -17.55 21.48 16.77
C ASP A 862 -18.22 22.60 15.99
N GLU A 863 -17.46 23.66 15.69
CA GLU A 863 -17.91 24.87 15.01
C GLU A 863 -17.67 24.84 13.48
N VAL A 864 -17.46 23.66 12.88
CA VAL A 864 -17.07 23.54 11.45
C VAL A 864 -18.10 24.10 10.46
N TYR A 865 -19.36 24.28 10.85
CA TYR A 865 -20.41 24.86 10.01
C TYR A 865 -20.65 26.36 10.29
N GLN A 866 -19.79 27.05 11.04
CA GLN A 866 -20.03 28.43 11.51
C GLN A 866 -20.34 29.49 10.42
N THR A 867 -19.95 29.26 9.17
CA THR A 867 -20.31 30.13 8.03
C THR A 867 -21.59 29.70 7.30
N ASN A 868 -22.07 28.47 7.53
CA ASN A 868 -23.36 27.98 7.06
C ASN A 868 -24.45 28.27 8.10
N VAL A 869 -24.81 29.54 8.26
CA VAL A 869 -26.02 29.96 8.98
C VAL A 869 -26.95 30.68 8.00
N PHE A 870 -28.25 30.39 8.12
CA PHE A 870 -29.33 30.93 7.30
C PHE A 870 -30.39 31.66 8.14
N ILE A 871 -30.50 31.33 9.43
CA ILE A 871 -31.45 31.92 10.39
C ILE A 871 -30.67 32.34 11.64
N GLY A 872 -30.75 33.64 11.99
CA GLY A 872 -29.98 34.22 13.08
C GLY A 872 -28.50 34.44 12.73
N GLU A 873 -27.65 34.52 13.75
CA GLU A 873 -26.21 34.72 13.63
C GLU A 873 -25.45 33.57 14.32
N PHE A 874 -24.23 33.29 13.85
CA PHE A 874 -23.36 32.34 14.53
C PHE A 874 -22.72 32.97 15.77
N ILE A 875 -22.88 32.31 16.92
CA ILE A 875 -22.21 32.66 18.17
C ILE A 875 -21.25 31.53 18.52
N SER A 876 -19.97 31.86 18.70
CA SER A 876 -18.96 30.90 19.12
C SER A 876 -19.03 30.60 20.63
N PHE A 877 -18.65 29.39 21.01
CA PHE A 877 -18.53 29.03 22.43
C PHE A 877 -17.46 29.87 23.13
N LYS A 878 -16.38 30.22 22.42
CA LYS A 878 -15.36 31.14 22.93
C LYS A 878 -15.93 32.53 23.21
N LYS A 879 -16.68 33.13 22.28
CA LYS A 879 -17.30 34.45 22.50
C LYS A 879 -18.22 34.41 23.71
N ALA A 880 -19.12 33.43 23.77
CA ALA A 880 -20.06 33.29 24.88
C ALA A 880 -19.35 33.09 26.24
N LEU A 881 -18.25 32.31 26.27
CA LEU A 881 -17.43 32.14 27.47
C LEU A 881 -16.75 33.46 27.90
N ARG A 882 -16.20 34.23 26.96
CA ARG A 882 -15.58 35.53 27.28
C ARG A 882 -16.60 36.58 27.71
N ASP A 883 -17.79 36.60 27.11
CA ASP A 883 -18.90 37.44 27.56
C ASP A 883 -19.34 37.03 28.99
N LEU A 884 -19.48 35.73 29.29
CA LEU A 884 -19.81 35.23 30.64
C LEU A 884 -18.72 35.54 31.69
N GLN A 885 -17.44 35.38 31.36
CA GLN A 885 -16.31 35.74 32.25
C GLN A 885 -16.28 37.26 32.54
N LYS A 886 -16.70 38.09 31.58
CA LYS A 886 -16.83 39.54 31.74
C LYS A 886 -18.08 39.95 32.54
N GLU A 887 -19.19 39.23 32.37
CA GLU A 887 -20.43 39.41 33.14
C GLU A 887 -20.26 38.96 34.60
N GLN A 888 -19.53 37.86 34.83
CA GLN A 888 -19.37 37.21 36.14
C GLN A 888 -17.91 36.71 36.34
N PRO A 889 -16.95 37.61 36.63
CA PRO A 889 -15.54 37.26 36.83
C PRO A 889 -15.32 36.19 37.91
N GLY A 890 -14.35 35.31 37.73
CA GLY A 890 -14.01 34.24 38.67
C GLY A 890 -14.94 33.01 38.65
N LYS A 891 -16.21 33.16 38.20
CA LYS A 891 -17.16 32.02 38.10
C LYS A 891 -16.83 31.09 36.93
N PHE A 892 -16.36 31.66 35.82
CA PHE A 892 -16.19 30.97 34.53
C PHE A 892 -14.72 30.85 34.09
N ASP A 893 -13.78 31.29 34.92
CA ASP A 893 -12.36 31.38 34.54
C ASP A 893 -11.75 29.97 34.43
N GLU A 894 -12.22 29.05 35.28
CA GLU A 894 -11.91 27.62 35.34
C GLU A 894 -12.77 26.75 34.38
N VAL A 895 -13.16 27.29 33.21
CA VAL A 895 -13.91 26.54 32.18
C VAL A 895 -12.99 26.12 31.05
N GLU A 896 -12.81 24.80 30.92
CA GLU A 896 -12.06 24.17 29.85
C GLU A 896 -12.90 24.11 28.55
N LEU A 897 -12.36 24.64 27.46
CA LEU A 897 -13.02 24.72 26.16
C LEU A 897 -12.03 24.40 25.02
N ALA A 898 -12.42 23.49 24.13
CA ALA A 898 -11.77 23.23 22.85
C ALA A 898 -12.75 23.50 21.70
N SER A 899 -12.49 24.55 20.90
CA SER A 899 -13.34 24.97 19.77
C SER A 899 -12.70 24.57 18.44
N LEU A 900 -13.41 23.83 17.58
CA LEU A 900 -12.87 23.21 16.36
C LEU A 900 -13.45 23.80 15.06
N ASN A 901 -12.64 23.86 13.99
CA ASN A 901 -13.04 24.38 12.68
C ASN A 901 -12.28 23.66 11.52
N SER A 902 -12.81 23.71 10.29
CA SER A 902 -12.21 23.03 9.12
C SER A 902 -12.60 23.65 7.77
N VAL A 903 -11.61 23.72 6.88
CA VAL A 903 -11.74 24.16 5.47
C VAL A 903 -12.68 23.26 4.64
N SER A 904 -13.06 22.10 5.19
CA SER A 904 -13.91 21.11 4.54
C SER A 904 -15.34 21.59 4.27
N LYS A 905 -15.81 22.62 4.99
CA LYS A 905 -17.22 23.06 5.05
C LYS A 905 -17.35 24.54 4.66
N GLY A 906 -18.50 25.15 4.95
CA GLY A 906 -18.80 26.51 4.48
C GLY A 906 -18.87 26.59 2.95
N MET A 907 -18.70 27.81 2.44
CA MET A 907 -18.59 28.08 1.01
C MET A 907 -17.21 27.68 0.45
N VAL A 908 -16.23 27.43 1.32
CA VAL A 908 -14.88 26.95 0.94
C VAL A 908 -14.94 25.49 0.45
N GLY A 909 -15.50 24.58 1.25
CA GLY A 909 -15.82 23.22 0.81
C GLY A 909 -14.63 22.33 0.44
N GLU A 910 -13.40 22.68 0.84
CA GLU A 910 -12.13 22.04 0.43
C GLU A 910 -11.85 20.72 1.17
N CYS A 911 -12.83 19.81 1.19
CA CYS A 911 -12.83 18.52 1.90
C CYS A 911 -11.58 17.67 1.66
N GLY A 912 -11.01 17.72 0.45
CA GLY A 912 -9.84 16.93 0.04
C GLY A 912 -8.51 17.43 0.62
N HIS A 913 -8.38 18.73 0.89
CA HIS A 913 -7.12 19.34 1.35
C HIS A 913 -6.84 19.17 2.85
N ARG A 914 -7.77 18.58 3.61
CA ARG A 914 -7.62 18.19 5.02
C ARG A 914 -7.13 19.32 5.95
N GLY A 915 -7.51 20.58 5.69
CA GLY A 915 -7.21 21.70 6.59
C GLY A 915 -8.20 21.82 7.75
N GLY A 916 -7.71 22.14 8.95
CA GLY A 916 -8.52 22.55 10.09
C GLY A 916 -7.69 23.04 11.27
N TYR A 917 -8.35 23.46 12.33
CA TYR A 917 -7.71 23.84 13.59
C TYR A 917 -8.62 23.58 14.79
N TYR A 918 -8.04 23.62 15.99
CA TYR A 918 -8.77 23.83 17.24
C TYR A 918 -8.05 24.87 18.11
N GLU A 919 -8.81 25.72 18.83
CA GLU A 919 -8.29 26.60 19.89
C GLU A 919 -8.66 26.02 21.26
N MET A 920 -7.72 26.06 22.20
CA MET A 920 -7.93 25.66 23.59
C MET A 920 -7.95 26.86 24.55
N VAL A 921 -8.91 26.90 25.45
CA VAL A 921 -9.07 27.91 26.51
C VAL A 921 -9.30 27.18 27.84
N GLY A 922 -8.73 27.68 28.93
CA GLY A 922 -8.87 27.10 30.28
C GLY A 922 -8.02 25.84 30.56
N ILE A 923 -7.60 25.10 29.53
CA ILE A 923 -6.84 23.84 29.67
C ILE A 923 -5.54 24.03 30.47
N ASP A 924 -5.28 23.13 31.44
CA ASP A 924 -4.03 23.12 32.22
C ASP A 924 -2.80 23.04 31.29
N PRO A 925 -1.74 23.86 31.48
CA PRO A 925 -0.55 23.86 30.63
C PRO A 925 0.12 22.50 30.44
N LYS A 926 0.11 21.62 31.45
CA LYS A 926 0.68 20.26 31.37
C LYS A 926 -0.21 19.32 30.56
N VAL A 927 -1.53 19.47 30.65
CA VAL A 927 -2.47 18.73 29.79
C VAL A 927 -2.30 19.19 28.34
N LYS A 928 -2.07 20.49 28.11
CA LYS A 928 -1.70 21.05 26.80
C LYS A 928 -0.34 20.52 26.30
N ASP A 929 0.65 20.32 27.17
CA ASP A 929 1.93 19.68 26.81
C ASP A 929 1.74 18.20 26.45
N GLU A 930 0.86 17.47 27.13
CA GLU A 930 0.47 16.09 26.77
C GLU A 930 -0.26 16.03 25.42
N ILE A 931 -1.15 17.00 25.12
CA ILE A 931 -1.78 17.15 23.81
C ILE A 931 -0.73 17.47 22.73
N TYR A 932 0.24 18.35 23.01
CA TYR A 932 1.36 18.63 22.12
C TYR A 932 2.20 17.37 21.85
N LYS A 933 2.53 16.61 22.89
CA LYS A 933 3.22 15.32 22.77
C LYS A 933 2.42 14.36 21.89
N PHE A 934 1.11 14.22 22.08
CA PHE A 934 0.26 13.34 21.27
C PHE A 934 0.26 13.73 19.79
N VAL A 935 0.07 15.01 19.45
CA VAL A 935 0.11 15.44 18.03
C VAL A 935 1.51 15.34 17.42
N SER A 936 2.58 15.47 18.23
CA SER A 936 3.96 15.34 17.74
C SER A 936 4.30 13.92 17.24
N ILE A 937 3.61 12.89 17.73
CA ILE A 937 3.71 11.50 17.22
C ILE A 937 3.23 11.42 15.76
N GLN A 938 2.33 12.32 15.34
CA GLN A 938 1.84 12.44 13.96
C GLN A 938 2.65 13.44 13.11
N LEU A 939 3.79 13.91 13.64
CA LEU A 939 4.69 14.94 13.09
C LEU A 939 4.02 16.31 12.92
N CYS A 940 3.22 16.53 11.87
CA CYS A 940 2.41 17.72 11.67
C CYS A 940 1.29 17.46 10.62
N PRO A 941 0.23 18.29 10.54
CA PRO A 941 -0.72 18.22 9.42
C PRO A 941 -0.06 18.68 8.09
N PRO A 942 -0.51 18.20 6.90
CA PRO A 942 0.05 18.62 5.62
C PRO A 942 0.02 20.14 5.42
N VAL A 943 1.16 20.72 5.09
CA VAL A 943 1.36 22.18 5.09
C VAL A 943 0.46 22.90 4.07
N VAL A 944 0.16 22.29 2.92
CA VAL A 944 -0.84 22.82 1.96
C VAL A 944 -2.23 22.96 2.61
N GLY A 945 -2.63 22.01 3.45
CA GLY A 945 -3.86 22.10 4.24
C GLY A 945 -3.83 23.22 5.28
N GLN A 946 -2.66 23.51 5.86
CA GLN A 946 -2.44 24.67 6.72
C GLN A 946 -2.55 25.98 5.94
N CYS A 947 -1.93 26.10 4.76
CA CYS A 947 -2.04 27.27 3.88
C CYS A 947 -3.50 27.56 3.49
N ILE A 948 -4.33 26.52 3.30
CA ILE A 948 -5.76 26.68 3.02
C ILE A 948 -6.56 27.07 4.28
N VAL A 949 -6.09 26.72 5.49
CA VAL A 949 -6.61 27.32 6.73
C VAL A 949 -6.31 28.82 6.77
N GLU A 950 -5.10 29.27 6.43
CA GLU A 950 -4.74 30.70 6.37
C GLU A 950 -5.68 31.48 5.43
N MET A 951 -5.92 30.97 4.22
CA MET A 951 -6.84 31.58 3.27
C MET A 951 -8.31 31.55 3.70
N MET A 952 -8.74 30.52 4.47
CA MET A 952 -10.08 30.47 5.05
C MET A 952 -10.30 31.54 6.12
N VAL A 953 -9.30 31.82 6.96
CA VAL A 953 -9.41 32.75 8.10
C VAL A 953 -8.99 34.19 7.76
N ASN A 954 -8.23 34.36 6.67
CA ASN A 954 -7.73 35.62 6.15
C ASN A 954 -8.00 35.75 4.63
N PRO A 955 -9.26 35.60 4.15
CA PRO A 955 -9.60 35.65 2.72
C PRO A 955 -9.34 37.03 2.10
N PRO A 956 -9.49 37.20 0.77
CA PRO A 956 -9.44 38.51 0.12
C PRO A 956 -10.36 39.53 0.78
N LYS A 957 -9.94 40.79 0.81
CA LYS A 957 -10.63 41.92 1.48
C LYS A 957 -11.07 42.98 0.48
N GLU A 958 -12.05 43.79 0.87
CA GLU A 958 -12.51 44.90 0.03
C GLU A 958 -11.35 45.86 -0.28
N GLY A 959 -11.15 46.15 -1.57
CA GLY A 959 -9.98 46.86 -2.10
C GLY A 959 -8.87 45.95 -2.67
N GLU A 960 -8.82 44.67 -2.32
CA GLU A 960 -7.85 43.71 -2.89
C GLU A 960 -8.31 43.20 -4.28
N PRO A 961 -7.43 43.08 -5.30
CA PRO A 961 -7.80 42.77 -6.68
C PRO A 961 -8.63 41.50 -6.93
N SER A 962 -8.53 40.49 -6.07
CA SER A 962 -9.28 39.23 -6.16
C SER A 962 -10.64 39.27 -5.45
N TYR A 963 -10.88 40.25 -4.58
CA TYR A 963 -12.07 40.33 -3.75
C TYR A 963 -13.40 40.33 -4.52
N PRO A 964 -13.58 41.07 -5.64
CA PRO A 964 -14.85 41.08 -6.37
C PRO A 964 -15.25 39.68 -6.88
N LEU A 965 -14.28 38.91 -7.39
CA LEU A 965 -14.52 37.53 -7.83
C LEU A 965 -14.74 36.60 -6.65
N TYR A 966 -13.91 36.68 -5.61
CA TYR A 966 -14.05 35.90 -4.38
C TYR A 966 -15.45 36.07 -3.76
N LYS A 967 -15.92 37.31 -3.63
CA LYS A 967 -17.24 37.63 -3.08
C LYS A 967 -18.36 37.10 -3.96
N GLN A 968 -18.25 37.24 -5.29
CA GLN A 968 -19.21 36.69 -6.25
C GLN A 968 -19.30 35.15 -6.17
N GLU A 969 -18.15 34.45 -6.08
CA GLU A 969 -18.11 32.99 -5.94
C GLU A 969 -18.73 32.55 -4.60
N TYR A 970 -18.32 33.17 -3.49
CA TYR A 970 -18.78 32.86 -2.14
C TYR A 970 -20.29 33.08 -1.97
N ASP A 971 -20.81 34.23 -2.42
CA ASP A 971 -22.23 34.57 -2.34
C ASP A 971 -23.08 33.67 -3.25
N SER A 972 -22.59 33.33 -4.44
CA SER A 972 -23.27 32.43 -5.37
C SER A 972 -23.40 31.01 -4.78
N ILE A 973 -22.35 30.53 -4.10
CA ILE A 973 -22.40 29.25 -3.37
C ILE A 973 -23.40 29.35 -2.21
N TRP A 974 -23.32 30.37 -1.35
CA TRP A 974 -24.24 30.53 -0.21
C TRP A 974 -25.71 30.57 -0.67
N LYS A 975 -26.01 31.37 -1.70
CA LYS A 975 -27.35 31.51 -2.28
C LYS A 975 -27.85 30.17 -2.84
N SER A 976 -27.02 29.48 -3.61
CA SER A 976 -27.35 28.16 -4.17
C SER A 976 -27.62 27.10 -3.10
N LEU A 977 -26.91 27.16 -1.96
CA LEU A 977 -27.17 26.27 -0.82
C LEU A 977 -28.51 26.60 -0.16
N HIS A 978 -28.79 27.88 0.10
CA HIS A 978 -30.03 28.34 0.73
C HIS A 978 -31.27 28.03 -0.13
N GLU A 979 -31.20 28.26 -1.45
CA GLU A 979 -32.27 27.93 -2.40
C GLU A 979 -32.60 26.42 -2.40
N ARG A 980 -31.58 25.55 -2.40
CA ARG A 980 -31.76 24.09 -2.38
C ARG A 980 -32.24 23.56 -1.02
N ALA A 981 -31.78 24.17 0.08
CA ALA A 981 -32.25 23.84 1.43
C ALA A 981 -33.75 24.13 1.57
N ASN A 982 -34.18 25.32 1.14
CA ASN A 982 -35.60 25.71 1.13
C ASN A 982 -36.44 24.83 0.19
N ALA A 983 -35.92 24.44 -0.98
CA ALA A 983 -36.63 23.56 -1.92
C ALA A 983 -36.92 22.16 -1.35
N LEU A 984 -35.98 21.58 -0.59
CA LEU A 984 -36.18 20.31 0.12
C LEU A 984 -37.15 20.47 1.31
N TYR A 985 -37.00 21.53 2.11
CA TYR A 985 -37.91 21.85 3.22
C TYR A 985 -39.37 22.01 2.75
N GLU A 986 -39.60 22.78 1.69
CA GLU A 986 -40.92 22.94 1.09
C GLU A 986 -41.45 21.67 0.39
N ALA A 987 -40.62 20.65 0.15
CA ALA A 987 -41.07 19.35 -0.32
C ALA A 987 -41.45 18.42 0.85
N PHE A 988 -40.67 18.40 1.94
CA PHE A 988 -40.99 17.63 3.14
C PHE A 988 -42.30 18.10 3.78
N LYS A 989 -42.57 19.41 3.81
CA LYS A 989 -43.88 19.98 4.22
C LYS A 989 -45.10 19.51 3.39
N LYS A 990 -44.89 18.81 2.28
CA LYS A 990 -45.95 18.26 1.41
C LYS A 990 -46.04 16.72 1.49
N MET A 991 -45.19 16.08 2.30
CA MET A 991 -45.18 14.63 2.50
C MET A 991 -45.97 14.28 3.76
N GLU A 992 -46.80 13.24 3.70
CA GLU A 992 -47.79 12.93 4.72
C GLU A 992 -47.14 12.24 5.93
N GLY A 993 -47.31 12.80 7.13
CA GLY A 993 -46.64 12.30 8.33
C GLY A 993 -45.13 12.53 8.31
N VAL A 994 -44.63 13.50 7.54
CA VAL A 994 -43.23 13.92 7.51
C VAL A 994 -43.11 15.32 8.09
N GLU A 995 -42.26 15.46 9.11
CA GLU A 995 -42.05 16.72 9.83
C GLU A 995 -40.58 17.12 9.73
N CYS A 996 -40.32 18.42 9.64
CA CYS A 996 -38.97 18.97 9.50
C CYS A 996 -38.93 20.40 10.00
N GLY A 997 -37.88 20.78 10.74
CA GLY A 997 -37.59 22.18 11.03
C GLY A 997 -37.12 22.94 9.77
N PRO A 998 -37.23 24.29 9.76
CA PRO A 998 -36.67 25.10 8.68
C PRO A 998 -35.13 25.00 8.66
N PRO A 999 -34.47 25.16 7.49
CA PRO A 999 -33.02 25.08 7.39
C PRO A 999 -32.35 26.27 8.10
N ALA A 1000 -31.94 26.08 9.36
CA ALA A 1000 -31.28 27.13 10.14
C ALA A 1000 -29.79 27.30 9.79
N GLY A 1001 -29.12 26.22 9.38
CA GLY A 1001 -27.71 26.22 8.99
C GLY A 1001 -27.18 24.86 8.53
N SER A 1002 -25.86 24.66 8.63
CA SER A 1002 -25.15 23.44 8.25
C SER A 1002 -25.30 23.08 6.75
N MET A 1003 -25.29 21.80 6.40
CA MET A 1003 -25.41 21.29 5.02
C MET A 1003 -26.50 20.21 4.86
N TYR A 1004 -27.42 20.08 5.82
CA TYR A 1004 -28.34 18.95 5.92
C TYR A 1004 -29.75 19.34 6.35
N LEU A 1005 -30.69 18.42 6.11
CA LEU A 1005 -31.97 18.35 6.79
C LEU A 1005 -32.15 16.95 7.38
N PHE A 1006 -32.86 16.86 8.50
CA PHE A 1006 -33.13 15.62 9.23
C PHE A 1006 -34.63 15.49 9.54
N PRO A 1007 -35.48 15.28 8.53
CA PRO A 1007 -36.92 15.08 8.73
C PRO A 1007 -37.24 13.82 9.52
N THR A 1008 -38.22 13.93 10.43
CA THR A 1008 -38.95 12.82 11.05
C THR A 1008 -39.92 12.21 10.04
N ILE A 1009 -40.09 10.89 10.08
CA ILE A 1009 -41.00 10.12 9.22
C ILE A 1009 -41.92 9.20 10.06
N THR A 1010 -43.23 9.44 9.95
CA THR A 1010 -44.26 8.58 10.57
C THR A 1010 -44.52 7.37 9.70
N LEU A 1011 -43.87 6.24 10.01
CA LEU A 1011 -43.98 5.01 9.23
C LEU A 1011 -45.24 4.20 9.62
N PRO A 1012 -46.04 3.71 8.65
CA PRO A 1012 -47.19 2.87 8.95
C PRO A 1012 -46.82 1.57 9.68
N PRO A 1013 -47.70 1.01 10.55
CA PRO A 1013 -47.42 -0.22 11.28
C PRO A 1013 -47.01 -1.41 10.40
N LYS A 1014 -47.59 -1.55 9.20
CA LYS A 1014 -47.23 -2.60 8.23
C LYS A 1014 -45.79 -2.45 7.70
N ALA A 1015 -45.31 -1.21 7.50
CA ALA A 1015 -43.93 -0.95 7.10
C ALA A 1015 -42.94 -1.31 8.23
N ILE A 1016 -43.29 -1.00 9.48
CA ILE A 1016 -42.51 -1.36 10.67
C ILE A 1016 -42.47 -2.89 10.85
N GLU A 1017 -43.60 -3.58 10.62
CA GLU A 1017 -43.66 -5.05 10.64
C GLU A 1017 -42.85 -5.68 9.49
N GLN A 1018 -42.86 -5.07 8.30
CA GLN A 1018 -42.09 -5.55 7.14
C GLN A 1018 -40.58 -5.36 7.34
N ALA A 1019 -40.14 -4.20 7.85
CA ALA A 1019 -38.74 -3.97 8.19
C ALA A 1019 -38.23 -5.02 9.20
N LYS A 1020 -39.05 -5.35 10.22
CA LYS A 1020 -38.75 -6.41 11.19
C LYS A 1020 -38.70 -7.81 10.57
N LYS A 1021 -39.54 -8.13 9.57
CA LYS A 1021 -39.46 -9.38 8.80
C LYS A 1021 -38.19 -9.48 7.95
N GLU A 1022 -37.68 -8.34 7.47
CA GLU A 1022 -36.42 -8.25 6.72
C GLU A 1022 -35.17 -8.10 7.62
N GLY A 1023 -35.35 -8.00 8.95
CA GLY A 1023 -34.26 -7.89 9.91
C GLY A 1023 -33.55 -6.53 9.93
N ARG A 1024 -34.24 -5.46 9.52
CA ARG A 1024 -33.71 -4.09 9.43
C ARG A 1024 -34.48 -3.11 10.32
N GLU A 1025 -33.85 -1.96 10.61
CA GLU A 1025 -34.58 -0.86 11.24
C GLU A 1025 -35.60 -0.22 10.26
N PRO A 1026 -36.73 0.34 10.74
CA PRO A 1026 -37.77 0.87 9.84
C PRO A 1026 -37.31 2.04 8.96
N ASP A 1027 -36.39 2.88 9.45
CA ASP A 1027 -35.82 3.97 8.65
C ASP A 1027 -34.75 3.50 7.65
N GLU A 1028 -33.98 2.47 7.99
CA GLU A 1028 -33.05 1.78 7.10
C GLU A 1028 -33.81 1.12 5.94
N PHE A 1029 -34.91 0.41 6.24
CA PHE A 1029 -35.83 -0.13 5.24
C PHE A 1029 -36.39 0.97 4.33
N TYR A 1030 -36.91 2.06 4.90
CA TYR A 1030 -37.44 3.19 4.14
C TYR A 1030 -36.39 3.85 3.23
N ALA A 1031 -35.17 4.08 3.74
CA ALA A 1031 -34.09 4.68 2.97
C ALA A 1031 -33.54 3.74 1.87
N LEU A 1032 -33.51 2.42 2.11
CA LEU A 1032 -33.13 1.42 1.11
C LEU A 1032 -34.18 1.35 -0.01
N ARG A 1033 -35.47 1.34 0.33
CA ARG A 1033 -36.59 1.41 -0.63
C ARG A 1033 -36.57 2.72 -1.42
N MET A 1034 -36.19 3.84 -0.80
CA MET A 1034 -36.02 5.13 -1.48
C MET A 1034 -34.92 5.06 -2.55
N LEU A 1035 -33.75 4.52 -2.20
CA LEU A 1035 -32.64 4.35 -3.13
C LEU A 1035 -33.02 3.49 -4.34
N ASP A 1036 -33.68 2.36 -4.09
CA ASP A 1036 -34.11 1.42 -5.14
C ASP A 1036 -35.22 1.98 -6.05
N ALA A 1037 -36.08 2.86 -5.54
CA ALA A 1037 -37.15 3.48 -6.31
C ALA A 1037 -36.73 4.75 -7.07
N THR A 1038 -35.70 5.47 -6.62
CA THR A 1038 -35.42 6.86 -7.08
C THR A 1038 -33.98 7.14 -7.51
N GLY A 1039 -33.02 6.31 -7.10
CA GLY A 1039 -31.59 6.60 -7.22
C GLY A 1039 -31.07 7.62 -6.19
N VAL A 1040 -31.91 8.13 -5.29
CA VAL A 1040 -31.48 9.08 -4.24
C VAL A 1040 -30.95 8.31 -3.04
N CYS A 1041 -29.65 8.45 -2.75
CA CYS A 1041 -29.03 7.88 -1.56
C CYS A 1041 -29.09 8.89 -0.40
N THR A 1042 -29.78 8.54 0.67
CA THR A 1042 -29.79 9.26 1.96
C THR A 1042 -29.01 8.48 3.03
N VAL A 1043 -29.13 8.83 4.31
CA VAL A 1043 -28.63 8.01 5.44
C VAL A 1043 -29.75 7.89 6.50
N PRO A 1044 -30.13 6.69 6.99
CA PRO A 1044 -31.20 6.53 7.98
C PRO A 1044 -30.85 7.12 9.35
N GLY A 1045 -31.87 7.52 10.11
CA GLY A 1045 -31.76 8.17 11.42
C GLY A 1045 -31.09 7.31 12.50
N SER A 1046 -31.37 6.01 12.50
CA SER A 1046 -30.68 4.96 13.26
C SER A 1046 -29.15 5.00 13.11
N GLY A 1047 -28.64 5.53 12.00
CA GLY A 1047 -27.21 5.77 11.77
C GLY A 1047 -26.58 6.91 12.56
N PHE A 1048 -27.38 7.80 13.16
CA PHE A 1048 -26.96 8.97 13.96
C PHE A 1048 -27.32 8.84 15.45
N GLY A 1049 -28.16 7.86 15.79
CA GLY A 1049 -28.92 7.80 17.03
C GLY A 1049 -30.18 8.67 16.94
N GLN A 1050 -31.28 8.22 17.56
CA GLN A 1050 -32.56 8.93 17.62
C GLN A 1050 -33.34 8.51 18.87
N LYS A 1051 -34.42 9.22 19.20
CA LYS A 1051 -35.31 8.86 20.32
C LYS A 1051 -36.07 7.57 20.00
N GLU A 1052 -36.21 6.69 20.97
CA GLU A 1052 -36.94 5.42 20.76
C GLU A 1052 -38.38 5.69 20.30
N GLY A 1053 -38.81 4.97 19.25
CA GLY A 1053 -40.11 5.15 18.60
C GLY A 1053 -40.19 6.27 17.56
N THR A 1054 -39.14 7.08 17.37
CA THR A 1054 -39.03 8.05 16.27
C THR A 1054 -38.09 7.53 15.17
N TYR A 1055 -38.33 7.96 13.92
CA TYR A 1055 -37.61 7.49 12.73
C TYR A 1055 -37.30 8.69 11.83
N HIS A 1056 -36.09 8.74 11.27
CA HIS A 1056 -35.64 9.89 10.46
C HIS A 1056 -34.82 9.43 9.26
N PHE A 1057 -34.46 10.38 8.39
CA PHE A 1057 -33.29 10.22 7.51
C PHE A 1057 -32.56 11.56 7.32
N ARG A 1058 -31.24 11.52 7.20
CA ARG A 1058 -30.46 12.70 6.78
C ARG A 1058 -30.40 12.78 5.26
N THR A 1059 -30.74 13.95 4.73
CA THR A 1059 -30.42 14.37 3.37
C THR A 1059 -29.42 15.52 3.37
N THR A 1060 -28.71 15.75 2.28
CA THR A 1060 -27.97 17.00 2.03
C THR A 1060 -28.55 17.76 0.84
N PHE A 1061 -28.63 19.09 0.96
CA PHE A 1061 -28.97 20.00 -0.13
C PHE A 1061 -27.76 20.36 -1.01
N LEU A 1062 -26.61 19.68 -0.83
CA LEU A 1062 -25.42 19.86 -1.66
C LEU A 1062 -25.56 19.33 -3.09
N ALA A 1063 -26.47 18.39 -3.37
CA ALA A 1063 -26.67 17.88 -4.72
C ALA A 1063 -27.14 18.98 -5.69
N PRO A 1064 -26.67 19.02 -6.94
CA PRO A 1064 -27.03 20.07 -7.90
C PRO A 1064 -28.49 19.95 -8.36
N GLY A 1065 -29.11 21.11 -8.63
CA GLY A 1065 -30.51 21.19 -9.04
C GLY A 1065 -31.52 20.80 -7.95
N THR A 1066 -32.81 20.85 -8.31
CA THR A 1066 -33.94 20.54 -7.41
C THR A 1066 -34.90 19.49 -7.98
N ASP A 1067 -34.75 19.07 -9.24
CA ASP A 1067 -35.67 18.14 -9.91
C ASP A 1067 -35.75 16.77 -9.20
N TRP A 1068 -34.65 16.34 -8.59
CA TRP A 1068 -34.56 15.09 -7.83
C TRP A 1068 -35.39 15.11 -6.53
N VAL A 1069 -35.74 16.29 -6.01
CA VAL A 1069 -36.57 16.43 -4.80
C VAL A 1069 -37.97 15.87 -5.06
N GLY A 1070 -38.51 16.06 -6.27
CA GLY A 1070 -39.79 15.47 -6.67
C GLY A 1070 -39.79 13.93 -6.67
N ARG A 1071 -38.63 13.29 -6.85
CA ARG A 1071 -38.51 11.82 -6.77
C ARG A 1071 -38.78 11.31 -5.35
N ILE A 1072 -38.36 12.06 -4.31
CA ILE A 1072 -38.58 11.68 -2.91
C ILE A 1072 -40.08 11.77 -2.56
N VAL A 1073 -40.74 12.87 -2.96
CA VAL A 1073 -42.18 13.07 -2.70
C VAL A 1073 -43.02 11.96 -3.33
N GLU A 1074 -42.75 11.64 -4.60
CA GLU A 1074 -43.46 10.59 -5.34
C GLU A 1074 -43.15 9.17 -4.84
N PHE A 1075 -41.92 8.90 -4.40
CA PHE A 1075 -41.58 7.65 -3.70
C PHE A 1075 -42.36 7.52 -2.40
N HIS A 1076 -42.35 8.57 -1.57
CA HIS A 1076 -42.99 8.56 -0.26
C HIS A 1076 -44.51 8.33 -0.37
N ARG A 1077 -45.18 9.01 -1.33
CA ARG A 1077 -46.59 8.78 -1.64
C ARG A 1077 -46.88 7.31 -1.94
N LYS A 1078 -46.09 6.70 -2.84
CA LYS A 1078 -46.20 5.28 -3.20
C LYS A 1078 -45.89 4.32 -2.04
N PHE A 1079 -44.92 4.65 -1.21
CA PHE A 1079 -44.57 3.86 -0.02
C PHE A 1079 -45.72 3.85 0.99
N LEU A 1080 -46.39 4.99 1.21
CA LEU A 1080 -47.60 5.03 2.03
C LEU A 1080 -48.76 4.27 1.40
N GLU A 1081 -48.94 4.34 0.07
CA GLU A 1081 -49.96 3.54 -0.64
C GLU A 1081 -49.71 2.02 -0.57
N GLU A 1082 -48.46 1.58 -0.41
CA GLU A 1082 -48.07 0.18 -0.22
C GLU A 1082 -48.28 -0.32 1.23
N PHE A 1083 -48.11 0.55 2.23
CA PHE A 1083 -48.04 0.16 3.65
C PHE A 1083 -49.11 0.75 4.59
N LYS A 1084 -50.05 1.59 4.12
CA LYS A 1084 -51.24 1.99 4.89
C LYS A 1084 -52.17 0.80 5.12
#